data_AF-A0A859DTI0-F1
#
_entry.id   AF-A0A859DTI0-F1
#
_cell.length_a   1.000
_cell.length_b   1.000
_cell.length_c   1.000
_cell.angle_alpha   90.00
_cell.angle_beta   90.00
_cell.angle_gamma   90.00
#
_symmetry.space_group_name_H-M   'P 1'
#
loop_
_entity.id
_entity.type
_entity.pdbx_description
1 polymer ?
#
loop_
_entity_poly.entity_id
_entity_poly.type
_entity_poly.pdbx_seq_one_letter_code
_entity_poly.pdbx_strand_id
1 'polypeptide(L)'
;MVSVHSQLGKRMLICDGAMGTMLQQAGLTAGETTELWNFSHPEVLTQIHTAYAQAGADILTANTFGANGIKLEDKTYSVPEIIAQGIRLAKQVATPLGKWTALDIGPTGRLLEPMGDLSFYDAYHAFTEAAKAGEKAGADLILIETMSDTLEMKAALLACKESTNLPVFATMTCDEKGKLLTGGDIPAAVVLLESLHADAIGFNCGLGPKQMIDFLPTLREYTDLPILIQPNAGLPQVENGKTVFCVGPEEFAQDAESLWEGGAWVLGGCCGTTPKHIRALVRQMQEKAPKPLPVHNRTIVSSYSHTVTFGGRAQLIGERINPTGKKRLQKALHEEDIDYILREGIAQQDAGADILDVNVGLPDIDEPRLLTKAVQSLQSVTDLPLQIDTSDPLAMEQALRIYNGKPLLNSVNGKQEVMDAVFPLVKKYGCTVIALTLDEGGIPDTAEGRLAIAKKIVREAEKYGIPKKDIIVDTLAMTISAVQGAAQVTLKALRMAQQMGLHTSLGVSNISFGLPHRERVTAAFFTMAMQAGLSAAIINPKSAAVMDAWRSFNALMCYDKNCVQYIAYYKDLPKAGTPKPAAPVSAASGNALSAAAGGAPLQSCAAISPSPAPKKSPAAQPNQKSELYRAVAKGLQDSARIAAAESLKTTAPLDVIQNELIPALDEVGSGYESGKLFLPQLLMSADAATAAFDVIRSSLQAQGKGDTKKGTIVLATVLGDIHDIGKNIVKVLLENYGYEVIDLGRDVDPQVVVDAVKKHHAPLCGLSALMTTTVVNMEKTITRLQKECPWCKVMIGGAVLTQEYADKIHADNYSKDAMGAVRYAATIFD
;
A
#
# COMPACT_ATOMS: atom_id res chain seq x y z
N MET A 1 -38.25 -9.64 1.99
CA MET A 1 -37.79 -9.30 0.63
C MET A 1 -36.73 -10.32 0.22
N VAL A 2 -36.54 -10.63 -1.06
CA VAL A 2 -35.44 -11.51 -1.50
C VAL A 2 -34.11 -10.77 -1.24
N SER A 3 -33.09 -11.45 -0.73
CA SER A 3 -31.78 -10.83 -0.45
C SER A 3 -31.14 -10.31 -1.74
N VAL A 4 -30.57 -9.10 -1.71
CA VAL A 4 -29.85 -8.49 -2.83
C VAL A 4 -28.71 -9.37 -3.33
N HIS A 5 -28.00 -10.04 -2.42
CA HIS A 5 -26.91 -10.97 -2.75
C HIS A 5 -27.38 -12.09 -3.68
N SER A 6 -28.61 -12.59 -3.48
CA SER A 6 -29.17 -13.65 -4.33
C SER A 6 -29.59 -13.20 -5.73
N GLN A 7 -29.56 -11.89 -6.02
CA GLN A 7 -29.90 -11.31 -7.32
C GLN A 7 -28.67 -10.97 -8.17
N LEU A 8 -27.49 -10.91 -7.55
CA LEU A 8 -26.22 -10.75 -8.27
C LEU A 8 -26.08 -11.84 -9.35
N GLY A 9 -25.73 -11.42 -10.57
CA GLY A 9 -25.54 -12.30 -11.72
C GLY A 9 -26.82 -12.75 -12.43
N LYS A 10 -28.00 -12.54 -11.85
CA LYS A 10 -29.29 -12.88 -12.50
C LYS A 10 -29.83 -11.77 -13.39
N ARG A 11 -29.59 -10.52 -13.00
CA ARG A 11 -29.96 -9.30 -13.73
C ARG A 11 -28.97 -8.20 -13.39
N MET A 12 -28.92 -7.17 -14.23
CA MET A 12 -28.25 -5.93 -13.86
C MET A 12 -28.94 -5.32 -12.65
N LEU A 13 -28.15 -4.93 -11.65
CA LEU A 13 -28.63 -4.15 -10.52
C LEU A 13 -28.22 -2.70 -10.73
N ILE A 14 -29.16 -1.78 -10.51
CA ILE A 14 -28.92 -0.34 -10.68
C ILE A 14 -28.96 0.35 -9.30
N CYS A 15 -27.83 0.89 -8.86
CA CYS A 15 -27.78 1.82 -7.73
C CYS A 15 -28.34 3.19 -8.14
N ASP A 16 -28.72 4.01 -7.16
CA ASP A 16 -29.11 5.38 -7.39
C ASP A 16 -27.93 6.29 -7.81
N GLY A 17 -28.21 7.59 -7.90
CA GLY A 17 -27.23 8.61 -8.24
C GLY A 17 -26.79 9.41 -7.02
N ALA A 18 -26.14 10.54 -7.22
CA ALA A 18 -25.62 11.35 -6.12
C ALA A 18 -26.70 11.87 -5.15
N MET A 19 -26.43 11.73 -3.85
CA MET A 19 -27.16 12.39 -2.77
C MET A 19 -26.66 13.84 -2.57
N GLY A 20 -25.35 14.04 -2.40
CA GLY A 20 -24.77 15.35 -2.07
C GLY A 20 -25.10 16.44 -3.09
N THR A 21 -24.98 16.17 -4.39
CA THR A 21 -25.31 17.15 -5.43
C THR A 21 -26.81 17.46 -5.53
N MET A 22 -27.68 16.50 -5.17
CA MET A 22 -29.13 16.72 -5.10
C MET A 22 -29.51 17.59 -3.90
N LEU A 23 -28.85 17.39 -2.74
CA LEU A 23 -29.03 18.26 -1.57
C LEU A 23 -28.57 19.70 -1.84
N GLN A 24 -27.47 19.89 -2.57
CA GLN A 24 -27.02 21.23 -2.99
C GLN A 24 -28.03 21.93 -3.89
N GLN A 25 -28.65 21.20 -4.82
CA GLN A 25 -29.74 21.74 -5.63
C GLN A 25 -30.96 22.12 -4.79
N ALA A 26 -31.19 21.42 -3.68
CA ALA A 26 -32.24 21.73 -2.71
C ALA A 26 -31.87 22.86 -1.73
N GLY A 27 -30.64 23.39 -1.78
CA GLY A 27 -30.21 24.54 -0.99
C GLY A 27 -29.15 24.28 0.07
N LEU A 28 -28.57 23.07 0.14
CA LEU A 28 -27.45 22.77 1.04
C LEU A 28 -26.27 23.68 0.74
N THR A 29 -25.79 24.40 1.75
CA THR A 29 -24.65 25.31 1.65
C THR A 29 -23.34 24.61 1.97
N ALA A 30 -22.22 25.16 1.49
CA ALA A 30 -20.90 24.61 1.75
C ALA A 30 -20.56 24.68 3.26
N GLY A 31 -20.03 23.59 3.81
CA GLY A 31 -19.71 23.46 5.24
C GLY A 31 -20.84 22.86 6.10
N GLU A 32 -22.07 22.75 5.60
CA GLU A 32 -23.13 22.04 6.31
C GLU A 32 -22.90 20.52 6.27
N THR A 33 -23.14 19.87 7.41
CA THR A 33 -23.08 18.40 7.51
C THR A 33 -24.31 17.78 6.83
N THR A 34 -24.09 17.07 5.73
CA THR A 34 -25.12 16.44 4.90
C THR A 34 -26.03 15.51 5.68
N GLU A 35 -25.47 14.75 6.63
CA GLU A 35 -26.20 13.71 7.36
C GLU A 35 -27.19 14.30 8.39
N LEU A 36 -26.97 15.54 8.87
CA LEU A 36 -27.90 16.21 9.78
C LEU A 36 -29.21 16.60 9.10
N TRP A 37 -29.21 16.71 7.77
CA TRP A 37 -30.43 16.94 6.99
C TRP A 37 -31.44 15.80 7.09
N ASN A 38 -31.02 14.63 7.58
CA ASN A 38 -31.94 13.56 7.95
C ASN A 38 -32.96 14.03 9.01
N PHE A 39 -32.63 15.01 9.84
CA PHE A 39 -33.51 15.56 10.88
C PHE A 39 -34.10 16.92 10.50
N SER A 40 -33.29 17.82 9.93
CA SER A 40 -33.74 19.18 9.62
C SER A 40 -34.61 19.26 8.36
N HIS A 41 -34.40 18.38 7.38
CA HIS A 41 -35.10 18.40 6.08
C HIS A 41 -35.54 17.00 5.60
N PRO A 42 -36.22 16.18 6.44
CA PRO A 42 -36.57 14.80 6.10
C PRO A 42 -37.45 14.67 4.85
N GLU A 43 -38.28 15.68 4.56
CA GLU A 43 -39.11 15.75 3.36
C GLU A 43 -38.29 15.88 2.09
N VAL A 44 -37.18 16.63 2.10
CA VAL A 44 -36.28 16.77 0.95
C VAL A 44 -35.62 15.43 0.65
N LEU A 45 -35.12 14.74 1.68
CA LEU A 45 -34.51 13.42 1.54
C LEU A 45 -35.51 12.39 0.99
N THR A 46 -36.73 12.39 1.53
CA THR A 46 -37.81 11.51 1.06
C THR A 46 -38.14 11.76 -0.41
N GLN A 47 -38.16 13.03 -0.85
CA GLN A 47 -38.37 13.39 -2.25
C GLN A 47 -37.24 12.91 -3.15
N ILE A 48 -35.98 13.06 -2.73
CA ILE A 48 -34.82 12.59 -3.49
C ILE A 48 -34.86 11.07 -3.66
N HIS A 49 -35.05 10.31 -2.57
CA HIS A 49 -35.19 8.86 -2.64
C HIS A 49 -36.36 8.44 -3.53
N THR A 50 -37.50 9.13 -3.43
CA THR A 50 -38.67 8.87 -4.30
C THR A 50 -38.33 9.09 -5.77
N ALA A 51 -37.61 10.17 -6.09
CA ALA A 51 -37.23 10.47 -7.47
C ALA A 51 -36.31 9.39 -8.06
N TYR A 52 -35.33 8.88 -7.30
CA TYR A 52 -34.45 7.79 -7.74
C TYR A 52 -35.19 6.45 -7.83
N ALA A 53 -36.06 6.13 -6.88
CA ALA A 53 -36.88 4.91 -6.94
C ALA A 53 -37.80 4.91 -8.17
N GLN A 54 -38.42 6.06 -8.48
CA GLN A 54 -39.24 6.24 -9.69
C GLN A 54 -38.42 6.31 -10.98
N ALA A 55 -37.13 6.62 -10.90
CA ALA A 55 -36.20 6.50 -12.03
C ALA A 55 -35.87 5.05 -12.37
N GLY A 56 -36.12 4.12 -11.42
CA GLY A 56 -35.95 2.69 -11.62
C GLY A 56 -34.80 2.09 -10.83
N ALA A 57 -34.10 2.87 -9.99
CA ALA A 57 -33.04 2.35 -9.12
C ALA A 57 -33.53 1.14 -8.32
N ASP A 58 -32.69 0.11 -8.23
CA ASP A 58 -32.92 -1.09 -7.45
C ASP A 58 -32.45 -0.93 -6.00
N ILE A 59 -31.37 -0.19 -5.81
CA ILE A 59 -30.74 0.07 -4.51
C ILE A 59 -30.76 1.59 -4.27
N LEU A 60 -31.32 2.01 -3.14
CA LEU A 60 -31.25 3.40 -2.67
C LEU A 60 -30.19 3.53 -1.57
N THR A 61 -29.24 4.45 -1.76
CA THR A 61 -28.20 4.75 -0.76
C THR A 61 -28.77 5.69 0.30
N ALA A 62 -28.68 5.31 1.57
CA ALA A 62 -29.09 6.19 2.66
C ALA A 62 -28.12 7.38 2.79
N ASN A 63 -28.63 8.52 3.24
CA ASN A 63 -27.80 9.71 3.49
C ASN A 63 -26.97 9.52 4.78
N THR A 64 -25.93 8.69 4.70
CA THR A 64 -25.07 8.27 5.81
C THR A 64 -23.58 8.27 5.46
N PHE A 65 -23.18 8.72 4.27
CA PHE A 65 -21.79 8.73 3.78
C PHE A 65 -20.76 9.18 4.84
N GLY A 66 -21.00 10.34 5.48
CA GLY A 66 -20.13 10.91 6.49
C GLY A 66 -20.44 10.48 7.93
N ALA A 67 -21.40 9.58 8.16
CA ALA A 67 -21.92 9.26 9.49
C ALA A 67 -21.00 8.31 10.30
N ASN A 68 -19.79 8.78 10.64
CA ASN A 68 -18.88 8.08 11.54
C ASN A 68 -18.33 9.03 12.61
N GLY A 69 -17.91 8.47 13.76
CA GLY A 69 -17.51 9.26 14.93
C GLY A 69 -16.29 10.17 14.73
N ILE A 70 -15.47 9.88 13.70
CA ILE A 70 -14.25 10.62 13.37
C ILE A 70 -14.57 11.83 12.47
N LYS A 71 -15.48 11.66 11.52
CA LYS A 71 -15.83 12.68 10.52
C LYS A 71 -16.92 13.64 10.99
N LEU A 72 -17.89 13.15 11.79
CA LEU A 72 -18.94 13.99 12.34
C LEU A 72 -18.40 14.91 13.43
N GLU A 73 -18.34 16.21 13.16
CA GLU A 73 -17.95 17.24 14.14
C GLU A 73 -19.13 17.63 15.05
N ASP A 74 -20.32 17.79 14.48
CA ASP A 74 -21.54 18.09 15.22
C ASP A 74 -22.02 16.86 16.00
N LYS A 75 -22.11 17.00 17.33
CA LYS A 75 -22.52 15.94 18.26
C LYS A 75 -23.96 16.09 18.77
N THR A 76 -24.80 16.89 18.09
CA THR A 76 -26.22 17.08 18.42
C THR A 76 -26.98 15.76 18.41
N TYR A 77 -26.66 14.88 17.46
CA TYR A 77 -27.17 13.51 17.39
C TYR A 77 -25.99 12.53 17.38
N SER A 78 -26.19 11.37 17.99
CA SER A 78 -25.20 10.29 17.94
C SER A 78 -25.13 9.65 16.55
N VAL A 79 -23.99 9.02 16.23
CA VAL A 79 -23.80 8.26 14.98
C VAL A 79 -24.94 7.25 14.76
N PRO A 80 -25.34 6.43 15.75
CA PRO A 80 -26.45 5.49 15.55
C PRO A 80 -27.80 6.16 15.29
N GLU A 81 -28.08 7.34 15.85
CA GLU A 81 -29.33 8.07 15.61
C GLU A 81 -29.38 8.62 14.19
N ILE A 82 -28.28 9.21 13.72
CA ILE A 82 -28.15 9.73 12.35
C ILE A 82 -28.34 8.60 11.34
N ILE A 83 -27.65 7.48 11.54
CA ILE A 83 -27.76 6.30 10.67
C ILE A 83 -29.19 5.74 10.70
N ALA A 84 -29.78 5.57 11.88
CA ALA A 84 -31.13 5.05 12.00
C ALA A 84 -32.15 5.95 11.28
N GLN A 85 -31.95 7.27 11.31
CA GLN A 85 -32.83 8.21 10.62
C GLN A 85 -32.65 8.16 9.10
N GLY A 86 -31.40 8.18 8.60
CA GLY A 86 -31.11 8.05 7.17
C GLY A 86 -31.68 6.77 6.56
N ILE A 87 -31.46 5.63 7.22
CA ILE A 87 -32.02 4.34 6.80
C ILE A 87 -33.55 4.35 6.83
N ARG A 88 -34.16 4.93 7.89
CA ARG A 88 -35.63 5.02 7.98
C ARG A 88 -36.22 5.78 6.80
N LEU A 89 -35.66 6.93 6.43
CA LEU A 89 -36.13 7.74 5.30
C LEU A 89 -36.02 6.99 3.98
N ALA A 90 -34.88 6.34 3.72
CA ALA A 90 -34.70 5.53 2.52
C ALA A 90 -35.71 4.35 2.47
N LYS A 91 -35.91 3.65 3.60
CA LYS A 91 -36.81 2.49 3.69
C LYS A 91 -38.29 2.83 3.53
N GLN A 92 -38.72 4.00 3.98
CA GLN A 92 -40.08 4.49 3.79
C GLN A 92 -40.46 4.55 2.31
N VAL A 93 -39.49 4.84 1.43
CA VAL A 93 -39.66 4.84 -0.03
C VAL A 93 -39.39 3.46 -0.63
N ALA A 94 -38.30 2.81 -0.25
CA ALA A 94 -37.83 1.58 -0.90
C ALA A 94 -38.75 0.38 -0.64
N THR A 95 -39.19 0.19 0.61
CA THR A 95 -39.92 -1.02 1.03
C THR A 95 -41.24 -1.21 0.27
N PRO A 96 -42.12 -0.18 0.14
CA PRO A 96 -43.36 -0.30 -0.63
C PRO A 96 -43.14 -0.61 -2.12
N LEU A 97 -41.97 -0.25 -2.67
CA LEU A 97 -41.62 -0.44 -4.08
C LEU A 97 -40.80 -1.71 -4.34
N GLY A 98 -40.54 -2.51 -3.30
CA GLY A 98 -39.73 -3.73 -3.42
C GLY A 98 -38.25 -3.45 -3.76
N LYS A 99 -37.74 -2.29 -3.36
CA LYS A 99 -36.35 -1.84 -3.57
C LYS A 99 -35.52 -2.08 -2.31
N TRP A 100 -34.20 -2.16 -2.46
CA TRP A 100 -33.27 -2.34 -1.36
C TRP A 100 -32.70 -1.01 -0.87
N THR A 101 -32.29 -0.98 0.38
CA THR A 101 -31.63 0.15 1.03
C THR A 101 -30.21 -0.21 1.44
N ALA A 102 -29.25 0.63 1.08
CA ALA A 102 -27.86 0.48 1.49
C ALA A 102 -27.53 1.43 2.63
N LEU A 103 -26.88 0.91 3.68
CA LEU A 103 -26.07 1.74 4.55
C LEU A 103 -24.87 2.20 3.73
N ASP A 104 -24.76 3.51 3.54
CA ASP A 104 -23.64 4.13 2.84
C ASP A 104 -22.57 4.53 3.87
N ILE A 105 -21.33 4.05 3.68
CA ILE A 105 -20.16 4.32 4.51
C ILE A 105 -19.05 4.90 3.62
N GLY A 106 -18.78 6.18 3.80
CA GLY A 106 -17.62 6.87 3.22
C GLY A 106 -16.37 6.82 4.11
N PRO A 107 -15.23 7.37 3.62
CA PRO A 107 -13.99 7.44 4.38
C PRO A 107 -14.10 8.38 5.59
N THR A 108 -13.23 8.15 6.58
CA THR A 108 -13.07 9.00 7.78
C THR A 108 -12.54 10.39 7.44
N GLY A 109 -11.83 10.51 6.31
CA GLY A 109 -11.16 11.74 5.89
C GLY A 109 -9.78 11.96 6.53
N ARG A 110 -9.26 10.97 7.28
CA ARG A 110 -7.93 11.00 7.89
C ARG A 110 -7.08 9.83 7.39
N LEU A 111 -5.78 10.06 7.27
CA LEU A 111 -4.82 9.01 6.93
C LEU A 111 -4.55 8.11 8.15
N LEU A 112 -4.44 6.82 7.92
CA LEU A 112 -4.11 5.85 8.95
C LEU A 112 -2.60 5.86 9.25
N GLU A 113 -2.23 5.52 10.48
CA GLU A 113 -0.85 5.24 10.86
C GLU A 113 -0.22 4.14 9.97
N PRO A 114 1.07 4.25 9.59
CA PRO A 114 2.01 5.29 10.03
C PRO A 114 2.01 6.58 9.18
N MET A 115 1.15 6.69 8.16
CA MET A 115 1.14 7.85 7.24
C MET A 115 0.37 9.05 7.79
N GLY A 116 -0.56 8.81 8.70
CA GLY A 116 -1.28 9.82 9.44
C GLY A 116 -1.32 9.50 10.93
N ASP A 117 -2.30 10.11 11.60
CA ASP A 117 -2.43 10.13 13.05
C ASP A 117 -3.64 9.33 13.56
N LEU A 118 -4.35 8.63 12.66
CA LEU A 118 -5.48 7.77 13.02
C LEU A 118 -5.02 6.31 13.12
N SER A 119 -5.20 5.68 14.27
CA SER A 119 -4.87 4.26 14.41
C SER A 119 -5.84 3.39 13.62
N PHE A 120 -5.36 2.23 13.15
CA PHE A 120 -6.20 1.23 12.47
C PHE A 120 -7.41 0.82 13.33
N TYR A 121 -7.20 0.66 14.64
CA TYR A 121 -8.25 0.21 15.56
C TYR A 121 -9.31 1.28 15.78
N ASP A 122 -8.94 2.56 15.86
CA ASP A 122 -9.91 3.65 15.98
C ASP A 122 -10.78 3.76 14.72
N ALA A 123 -10.18 3.64 13.53
CA ALA A 123 -10.92 3.56 12.27
C ALA A 123 -11.88 2.36 12.27
N TYR A 124 -11.38 1.17 12.61
CA TYR A 124 -12.18 -0.06 12.73
C TYR A 124 -13.35 0.10 13.70
N HIS A 125 -13.13 0.72 14.87
CA HIS A 125 -14.18 0.93 15.87
C HIS A 125 -15.25 1.92 15.39
N ALA A 126 -14.86 3.01 14.71
CA ALA A 126 -15.80 3.95 14.12
C ALA A 126 -16.68 3.28 13.06
N PHE A 127 -16.10 2.47 12.17
CA PHE A 127 -16.87 1.72 11.18
C PHE A 127 -17.74 0.61 11.80
N THR A 128 -17.28 0.00 12.90
CA THR A 128 -18.06 -1.02 13.64
C THR A 128 -19.32 -0.41 14.25
N GLU A 129 -19.23 0.79 14.81
CA GLU A 129 -20.39 1.52 15.33
C GLU A 129 -21.40 1.79 14.21
N ALA A 130 -20.92 2.29 13.07
CA ALA A 130 -21.78 2.59 11.92
C ALA A 130 -22.47 1.33 11.35
N ALA A 131 -21.72 0.25 11.13
CA ALA A 131 -22.23 -1.00 10.58
C ALA A 131 -23.32 -1.62 11.48
N LYS A 132 -23.08 -1.71 12.80
CA LYS A 132 -24.07 -2.20 13.78
C LYS A 132 -25.32 -1.34 13.81
N ALA A 133 -25.18 -0.02 13.70
CA ALA A 133 -26.31 0.90 13.66
C ALA A 133 -27.17 0.68 12.40
N GLY A 134 -26.54 0.51 11.23
CA GLY A 134 -27.24 0.27 9.98
C GLY A 134 -27.99 -1.08 9.95
N GLU A 135 -27.36 -2.17 10.43
CA GLU A 135 -28.04 -3.46 10.54
C GLU A 135 -29.24 -3.38 11.50
N LYS A 136 -29.06 -2.73 12.66
CA LYS A 136 -30.16 -2.53 13.63
C LYS A 136 -31.29 -1.67 13.06
N ALA A 137 -30.97 -0.67 12.22
CA ALA A 137 -31.96 0.14 11.52
C ALA A 137 -32.65 -0.61 10.37
N GLY A 138 -32.13 -1.78 9.99
CA GLY A 138 -32.69 -2.67 8.99
C GLY A 138 -32.22 -2.39 7.56
N ALA A 139 -31.00 -1.90 7.36
CA ALA A 139 -30.38 -1.84 6.04
C ALA A 139 -30.40 -3.23 5.36
N ASP A 140 -30.52 -3.27 4.03
CA ASP A 140 -30.53 -4.53 3.26
C ASP A 140 -29.12 -4.94 2.81
N LEU A 141 -28.19 -3.99 2.71
CA LEU A 141 -26.77 -4.16 2.44
C LEU A 141 -25.94 -3.00 3.00
N ILE A 142 -24.63 -3.15 2.99
CA ILE A 142 -23.66 -2.09 3.26
C ILE A 142 -22.92 -1.76 1.97
N LEU A 143 -22.84 -0.48 1.62
CA LEU A 143 -21.99 0.04 0.56
C LEU A 143 -20.87 0.86 1.23
N ILE A 144 -19.65 0.31 1.21
CA ILE A 144 -18.44 1.06 1.56
C ILE A 144 -17.98 1.74 0.29
N GLU A 145 -17.97 3.07 0.21
CA GLU A 145 -17.62 3.76 -1.02
C GLU A 145 -16.60 4.88 -0.86
N THR A 146 -15.97 5.24 -1.98
CA THR A 146 -15.00 6.35 -2.10
C THR A 146 -13.78 6.22 -1.20
N MET A 147 -13.38 4.99 -0.84
CA MET A 147 -12.13 4.78 -0.11
C MET A 147 -10.93 5.05 -1.02
N SER A 148 -10.01 5.88 -0.57
CA SER A 148 -8.79 6.25 -1.30
C SER A 148 -7.52 5.57 -0.77
N ASP A 149 -7.65 4.79 0.30
CA ASP A 149 -6.59 3.99 0.93
C ASP A 149 -7.07 2.55 1.17
N THR A 150 -6.25 1.56 0.81
CA THR A 150 -6.54 0.14 1.02
C THR A 150 -6.54 -0.24 2.50
N LEU A 151 -5.76 0.42 3.36
CA LEU A 151 -5.72 0.09 4.78
C LEU A 151 -7.00 0.56 5.49
N GLU A 152 -7.49 1.75 5.16
CA GLU A 152 -8.77 2.26 5.65
C GLU A 152 -9.93 1.38 5.15
N MET A 153 -9.91 1.01 3.86
CA MET A 153 -10.88 0.07 3.29
C MET A 153 -10.84 -1.29 4.01
N LYS A 154 -9.66 -1.81 4.33
CA LYS A 154 -9.52 -3.04 5.14
C LYS A 154 -10.17 -2.89 6.51
N ALA A 155 -9.94 -1.77 7.20
CA ALA A 155 -10.55 -1.51 8.50
C ALA A 155 -12.08 -1.48 8.41
N ALA A 156 -12.63 -0.80 7.40
CA ALA A 156 -14.07 -0.72 7.16
C ALA A 156 -14.68 -2.07 6.80
N LEU A 157 -14.07 -2.83 5.89
CA LEU A 157 -14.58 -4.12 5.46
C LEU A 157 -14.53 -5.15 6.59
N LEU A 158 -13.42 -5.23 7.35
CA LEU A 158 -13.35 -6.08 8.53
C LEU A 158 -14.41 -5.69 9.57
N ALA A 159 -14.59 -4.39 9.84
CA ALA A 159 -15.62 -3.92 10.76
C ALA A 159 -17.02 -4.39 10.32
N CYS A 160 -17.34 -4.29 9.03
CA CYS A 160 -18.63 -4.71 8.51
C CYS A 160 -18.83 -6.24 8.57
N LYS A 161 -17.85 -7.03 8.11
CA LYS A 161 -17.94 -8.50 8.07
C LYS A 161 -17.88 -9.14 9.46
N GLU A 162 -17.19 -8.53 10.42
CA GLU A 162 -17.11 -9.04 11.81
C GLU A 162 -18.30 -8.64 12.68
N SER A 163 -19.03 -7.58 12.32
CA SER A 163 -20.10 -7.03 13.18
C SER A 163 -21.52 -7.19 12.64
N THR A 164 -21.68 -7.60 11.38
CA THR A 164 -22.99 -7.73 10.72
C THR A 164 -23.06 -8.97 9.83
N ASN A 165 -24.27 -9.38 9.44
CA ASN A 165 -24.49 -10.43 8.43
C ASN A 165 -24.95 -9.86 7.08
N LEU A 166 -24.88 -8.54 6.91
CA LEU A 166 -25.31 -7.88 5.68
C LEU A 166 -24.31 -8.15 4.54
N PRO A 167 -24.78 -8.27 3.29
CA PRO A 167 -23.90 -8.23 2.13
C PRO A 167 -23.14 -6.89 2.11
N VAL A 168 -21.84 -6.93 1.81
CA VAL A 168 -20.97 -5.75 1.78
C VAL A 168 -20.44 -5.53 0.36
N PHE A 169 -20.85 -4.42 -0.24
CA PHE A 169 -20.30 -3.93 -1.50
C PHE A 169 -19.20 -2.92 -1.17
N ALA A 170 -18.06 -3.02 -1.83
CA ALA A 170 -16.89 -2.21 -1.52
C ALA A 170 -16.35 -1.53 -2.78
N THR A 171 -16.36 -0.20 -2.82
CA THR A 171 -15.80 0.59 -3.91
C THR A 171 -14.69 1.51 -3.44
N MET A 172 -13.74 1.73 -4.34
CA MET A 172 -12.61 2.64 -4.13
C MET A 172 -12.64 3.77 -5.16
N THR A 173 -11.84 4.81 -4.92
CA THR A 173 -11.60 5.88 -5.89
C THR A 173 -10.11 5.94 -6.22
N CYS A 174 -9.79 6.15 -7.49
CA CYS A 174 -8.43 6.22 -7.99
C CYS A 174 -8.29 7.28 -9.09
N ASP A 175 -7.05 7.60 -9.45
CA ASP A 175 -6.74 8.47 -10.58
C ASP A 175 -6.93 7.76 -11.94
N GLU A 176 -6.73 8.48 -13.05
CA GLU A 176 -6.82 7.92 -14.41
C GLU A 176 -5.85 6.78 -14.70
N LYS A 177 -4.78 6.64 -13.89
CA LYS A 177 -3.80 5.55 -14.01
C LYS A 177 -4.17 4.34 -13.14
N GLY A 178 -5.30 4.38 -12.45
CA GLY A 178 -5.73 3.33 -11.53
C GLY A 178 -4.92 3.30 -10.22
N LYS A 179 -4.36 4.44 -9.80
CA LYS A 179 -3.64 4.57 -8.53
C LYS A 179 -4.48 5.27 -7.47
N LEU A 180 -4.44 4.70 -6.28
CA LEU A 180 -5.07 5.23 -5.07
C LEU A 180 -4.19 6.31 -4.43
N LEU A 181 -4.73 7.06 -3.47
CA LEU A 181 -4.02 8.17 -2.82
C LEU A 181 -2.70 7.73 -2.16
N THR A 182 -2.71 6.56 -1.52
CA THR A 182 -1.54 5.99 -0.84
C THR A 182 -0.64 5.16 -1.76
N GLY A 183 -0.91 5.14 -3.06
CA GLY A 183 -0.11 4.45 -4.09
C GLY A 183 -0.58 3.04 -4.43
N GLY A 184 -1.63 2.55 -3.77
CA GLY A 184 -2.23 1.26 -4.10
C GLY A 184 -2.74 1.19 -5.54
N ASP A 185 -2.73 0.00 -6.11
CA ASP A 185 -3.18 -0.23 -7.49
C ASP A 185 -4.37 -1.18 -7.58
N ILE A 186 -5.01 -1.19 -8.75
CA ILE A 186 -6.21 -1.99 -8.99
C ILE A 186 -5.98 -3.47 -8.63
N PRO A 187 -4.89 -4.15 -9.09
CA PRO A 187 -4.63 -5.53 -8.70
C PRO A 187 -4.55 -5.74 -7.18
N ALA A 188 -3.77 -4.93 -6.46
CA ALA A 188 -3.59 -5.09 -5.03
C ALA A 188 -4.89 -4.85 -4.24
N ALA A 189 -5.64 -3.81 -4.61
CA ALA A 189 -6.94 -3.48 -4.03
C ALA A 189 -7.97 -4.61 -4.24
N VAL A 190 -8.06 -5.12 -5.46
CA VAL A 190 -8.98 -6.21 -5.81
C VAL A 190 -8.66 -7.48 -5.02
N VAL A 191 -7.38 -7.87 -4.98
CA VAL A 191 -6.94 -9.07 -4.26
C VAL A 191 -7.22 -8.94 -2.77
N LEU A 192 -7.01 -7.76 -2.19
CA LEU A 192 -7.36 -7.48 -0.80
C LEU A 192 -8.88 -7.66 -0.56
N LEU A 193 -9.72 -7.01 -1.36
CA LEU A 193 -11.18 -7.05 -1.19
C LEU A 193 -11.75 -8.46 -1.39
N GLU A 194 -11.27 -9.21 -2.39
CA GLU A 194 -11.66 -10.61 -2.59
C GLU A 194 -11.24 -11.47 -1.40
N SER A 195 -10.02 -11.28 -0.89
CA SER A 195 -9.52 -12.06 0.25
C SER A 195 -10.32 -11.89 1.53
N LEU A 196 -10.90 -10.70 1.72
CA LEU A 196 -11.74 -10.35 2.87
C LEU A 196 -13.23 -10.67 2.66
N HIS A 197 -13.56 -11.39 1.59
CA HIS A 197 -14.91 -11.86 1.25
C HIS A 197 -15.92 -10.73 1.06
N ALA A 198 -15.53 -9.66 0.35
CA ALA A 198 -16.49 -8.69 -0.18
C ALA A 198 -17.49 -9.37 -1.12
N ASP A 199 -18.74 -8.90 -1.12
CA ASP A 199 -19.83 -9.50 -1.91
C ASP A 199 -19.92 -8.89 -3.33
N ALA A 200 -19.44 -7.66 -3.51
CA ALA A 200 -19.18 -7.02 -4.79
C ALA A 200 -18.07 -5.98 -4.61
N ILE A 201 -17.28 -5.74 -5.66
CA ILE A 201 -16.15 -4.81 -5.62
C ILE A 201 -16.14 -3.86 -6.82
N GLY A 202 -15.53 -2.69 -6.68
CA GLY A 202 -15.19 -1.88 -7.85
C GLY A 202 -14.86 -0.44 -7.53
N PHE A 203 -15.35 0.48 -8.36
CA PHE A 203 -14.91 1.88 -8.32
C PHE A 203 -16.08 2.86 -8.45
N ASN A 204 -16.01 3.95 -7.69
CA ASN A 204 -16.96 5.04 -7.76
C ASN A 204 -16.23 6.39 -7.67
N CYS A 205 -16.92 7.45 -8.08
CA CYS A 205 -16.41 8.83 -8.03
C CYS A 205 -15.10 9.03 -8.81
N GLY A 206 -14.50 10.22 -8.68
CA GLY A 206 -13.24 10.63 -9.34
C GLY A 206 -13.36 10.86 -10.85
N LEU A 207 -13.89 9.89 -11.59
CA LEU A 207 -13.83 9.79 -13.04
C LEU A 207 -15.21 9.57 -13.67
N GLY A 208 -15.32 9.89 -14.96
CA GLY A 208 -16.50 9.59 -15.77
C GLY A 208 -16.48 8.15 -16.32
N PRO A 209 -17.58 7.72 -16.97
CA PRO A 209 -17.67 6.36 -17.50
C PRO A 209 -16.58 6.05 -18.53
N LYS A 210 -16.24 7.02 -19.40
CA LYS A 210 -15.21 6.87 -20.44
C LYS A 210 -13.84 6.47 -19.90
N GLN A 211 -13.41 7.10 -18.81
CA GLN A 211 -12.13 6.79 -18.17
C GLN A 211 -12.19 5.46 -17.40
N MET A 212 -13.30 5.18 -16.72
CA MET A 212 -13.42 3.96 -15.91
C MET A 212 -13.42 2.67 -16.75
N ILE A 213 -13.74 2.72 -18.05
CA ILE A 213 -13.67 1.56 -18.95
C ILE A 213 -12.28 0.91 -18.93
N ASP A 214 -11.21 1.72 -18.81
CA ASP A 214 -9.83 1.25 -18.82
C ASP A 214 -9.48 0.35 -17.62
N PHE A 215 -10.30 0.38 -16.56
CA PHE A 215 -10.10 -0.43 -15.36
C PHE A 215 -10.65 -1.85 -15.50
N LEU A 216 -11.66 -2.04 -16.35
CA LEU A 216 -12.41 -3.30 -16.47
C LEU A 216 -11.55 -4.50 -16.93
N PRO A 217 -10.63 -4.37 -17.90
CA PRO A 217 -9.74 -5.47 -18.27
C PRO A 217 -8.93 -5.99 -17.08
N THR A 218 -8.36 -5.09 -16.28
CA THR A 218 -7.60 -5.44 -15.07
C THR A 218 -8.49 -6.04 -14.00
N LEU A 219 -9.65 -5.45 -13.71
CA LEU A 219 -10.63 -6.01 -12.77
C LEU A 219 -10.99 -7.46 -13.13
N ARG A 220 -11.31 -7.71 -14.40
CA ARG A 220 -11.63 -9.05 -14.90
C ARG A 220 -10.45 -10.01 -14.91
N GLU A 221 -9.23 -9.51 -14.94
CA GLU A 221 -8.06 -10.37 -14.84
C GLU A 221 -7.86 -10.90 -13.40
N TYR A 222 -8.20 -10.09 -12.40
CA TYR A 222 -7.82 -10.36 -11.00
C TYR A 222 -8.95 -10.87 -10.10
N THR A 223 -10.22 -10.70 -10.46
CA THR A 223 -11.34 -11.17 -9.62
C THR A 223 -12.39 -11.98 -10.35
N ASP A 224 -13.05 -12.84 -9.59
CA ASP A 224 -14.29 -13.55 -9.92
C ASP A 224 -15.51 -13.00 -9.15
N LEU A 225 -15.38 -11.85 -8.46
CA LEU A 225 -16.46 -11.17 -7.76
C LEU A 225 -17.26 -10.22 -8.67
N PRO A 226 -18.55 -9.98 -8.35
CA PRO A 226 -19.38 -9.00 -9.05
C PRO A 226 -18.73 -7.61 -9.09
N ILE A 227 -18.64 -7.04 -10.29
CA ILE A 227 -18.05 -5.72 -10.51
C ILE A 227 -19.13 -4.64 -10.40
N LEU A 228 -18.91 -3.66 -9.52
CA LEU A 228 -19.74 -2.48 -9.27
C LEU A 228 -19.05 -1.20 -9.75
N ILE A 229 -19.69 -0.43 -10.63
CA ILE A 229 -19.12 0.85 -11.13
C ILE A 229 -20.14 1.98 -11.02
N GLN A 230 -19.75 3.08 -10.35
CA GLN A 230 -20.58 4.27 -10.14
C GLN A 230 -19.82 5.55 -10.55
N PRO A 231 -19.77 5.86 -11.86
CA PRO A 231 -19.00 7.00 -12.36
C PRO A 231 -19.68 8.34 -12.06
N ASN A 232 -18.90 9.42 -12.11
CA ASN A 232 -19.43 10.79 -12.13
C ASN A 232 -20.10 11.10 -13.48
N ALA A 233 -20.96 12.12 -13.52
CA ALA A 233 -21.51 12.66 -14.78
C ALA A 233 -20.47 13.51 -15.55
N GLY A 234 -19.28 12.92 -15.78
CA GLY A 234 -18.10 13.59 -16.31
C GLY A 234 -17.18 14.14 -15.21
N LEU A 235 -16.09 14.77 -15.63
CA LEU A 235 -15.20 15.47 -14.73
C LEU A 235 -15.88 16.77 -14.24
N PRO A 236 -15.68 17.15 -12.97
CA PRO A 236 -16.27 18.38 -12.44
C PRO A 236 -15.65 19.61 -13.13
N GLN A 237 -16.51 20.55 -13.51
CA GLN A 237 -16.12 21.86 -14.03
C GLN A 237 -16.70 22.96 -13.15
N VAL A 238 -16.10 24.14 -13.15
CA VAL A 238 -16.63 25.28 -12.38
C VAL A 238 -17.14 26.37 -13.32
N GLU A 239 -18.46 26.53 -13.34
CA GLU A 239 -19.14 27.57 -14.11
C GLU A 239 -19.84 28.56 -13.15
N ASN A 240 -19.54 29.85 -13.27
CA ASN A 240 -20.10 30.92 -12.42
C ASN A 240 -20.04 30.66 -10.91
N GLY A 241 -18.92 30.13 -10.42
CA GLY A 241 -18.75 29.80 -9.00
C GLY A 241 -19.68 28.69 -8.52
N LYS A 242 -20.04 27.74 -9.40
CA LYS A 242 -20.74 26.49 -9.06
C LYS A 242 -20.08 25.31 -9.76
N THR A 243 -20.00 24.17 -9.09
CA THR A 243 -19.61 22.92 -9.75
C THR A 243 -20.71 22.47 -10.70
N VAL A 244 -20.36 22.22 -11.95
CA VAL A 244 -21.23 21.66 -12.98
C VAL A 244 -20.58 20.39 -13.53
N PHE A 245 -21.43 19.42 -13.84
CA PHE A 245 -21.06 18.17 -14.48
C PHE A 245 -21.71 18.16 -15.87
N CYS A 246 -20.88 18.05 -16.91
CA CYS A 246 -21.29 18.41 -18.27
C CYS A 246 -21.85 17.24 -19.08
N VAL A 247 -21.77 16.00 -18.58
CA VAL A 247 -22.30 14.83 -19.29
C VAL A 247 -23.81 14.74 -19.04
N GLY A 248 -24.58 14.72 -20.12
CA GLY A 248 -26.04 14.60 -20.05
C GLY A 248 -26.53 13.16 -19.82
N PRO A 249 -27.82 12.96 -19.50
CA PRO A 249 -28.39 11.64 -19.21
C PRO A 249 -28.20 10.59 -20.31
N GLU A 250 -28.41 10.97 -21.57
CA GLU A 250 -28.33 10.05 -22.70
C GLU A 250 -26.88 9.65 -23.01
N GLU A 251 -25.97 10.62 -22.97
CA GLU A 251 -24.53 10.38 -23.15
C GLU A 251 -23.99 9.49 -22.02
N PHE A 252 -24.37 9.77 -20.76
CA PHE A 252 -23.97 8.96 -19.62
C PHE A 252 -24.43 7.50 -19.75
N ALA A 253 -25.68 7.27 -20.17
CA ALA A 253 -26.23 5.93 -20.35
C ALA A 253 -25.54 5.19 -21.51
N GLN A 254 -25.24 5.89 -22.60
CA GLN A 254 -24.49 5.34 -23.74
C GLN A 254 -23.07 4.95 -23.33
N ASP A 255 -22.36 5.80 -22.60
CA ASP A 255 -21.00 5.48 -22.15
C ASP A 255 -21.01 4.34 -21.12
N ALA A 256 -22.03 4.26 -20.26
CA ALA A 256 -22.19 3.18 -19.28
C ALA A 256 -22.47 1.81 -19.91
N GLU A 257 -22.98 1.75 -21.14
CA GLU A 257 -23.08 0.48 -21.89
C GLU A 257 -21.72 -0.18 -22.07
N SER A 258 -20.67 0.61 -22.32
CA SER A 258 -19.30 0.10 -22.44
C SER A 258 -18.80 -0.50 -21.11
N LEU A 259 -19.24 0.03 -19.96
CA LEU A 259 -18.91 -0.54 -18.65
C LEU A 259 -19.57 -1.91 -18.44
N TRP A 260 -20.84 -2.05 -18.86
CA TRP A 260 -21.51 -3.35 -18.90
C TRP A 260 -20.81 -4.30 -19.88
N GLU A 261 -20.40 -3.83 -21.06
CA GLU A 261 -19.65 -4.65 -22.00
C GLU A 261 -18.32 -5.12 -21.42
N GLY A 262 -17.68 -4.26 -20.64
CA GLY A 262 -16.47 -4.51 -19.88
C GLY A 262 -16.66 -5.49 -18.72
N GLY A 263 -17.89 -5.83 -18.33
CA GLY A 263 -18.20 -6.87 -17.34
C GLY A 263 -18.81 -6.39 -16.03
N ALA A 264 -19.26 -5.13 -15.94
CA ALA A 264 -19.98 -4.65 -14.76
C ALA A 264 -21.29 -5.42 -14.53
N TRP A 265 -21.55 -5.79 -13.27
CA TRP A 265 -22.78 -6.45 -12.81
C TRP A 265 -23.73 -5.47 -12.12
N VAL A 266 -23.16 -4.45 -11.49
CA VAL A 266 -23.90 -3.39 -10.81
C VAL A 266 -23.42 -2.05 -11.36
N LEU A 267 -24.37 -1.19 -11.73
CA LEU A 267 -24.08 0.16 -12.25
C LEU A 267 -24.88 1.18 -11.45
N GLY A 268 -24.39 2.42 -11.37
CA GLY A 268 -25.14 3.52 -10.76
C GLY A 268 -24.52 4.84 -11.16
N GLY A 269 -24.73 5.87 -10.33
CA GLY A 269 -24.12 7.17 -10.53
C GLY A 269 -23.50 7.72 -9.25
N CYS A 270 -22.44 8.51 -9.39
CA CYS A 270 -21.87 9.31 -8.32
C CYS A 270 -22.11 10.81 -8.61
N CYS A 271 -21.11 11.68 -8.40
CA CYS A 271 -21.29 13.12 -8.43
C CYS A 271 -21.81 13.63 -9.79
N GLY A 272 -22.81 14.51 -9.74
CA GLY A 272 -23.43 15.11 -10.93
C GLY A 272 -24.54 14.26 -11.55
N THR A 273 -24.67 12.99 -11.18
CA THR A 273 -25.78 12.16 -11.65
C THR A 273 -27.09 12.53 -10.96
N THR A 274 -28.19 12.38 -11.68
CA THR A 274 -29.53 12.81 -11.24
C THR A 274 -30.55 11.72 -11.59
N PRO A 275 -31.81 11.80 -11.11
CA PRO A 275 -32.85 10.84 -11.50
C PRO A 275 -33.07 10.72 -13.02
N LYS A 276 -32.73 11.76 -13.81
CA LYS A 276 -32.76 11.69 -15.27
C LYS A 276 -31.67 10.75 -15.82
N HIS A 277 -30.47 10.82 -15.27
CA HIS A 277 -29.35 9.93 -15.63
C HIS A 277 -29.68 8.48 -15.29
N ILE A 278 -30.17 8.23 -14.07
CA ILE A 278 -30.54 6.88 -13.63
C ILE A 278 -31.67 6.30 -14.50
N ARG A 279 -32.67 7.11 -14.87
CA ARG A 279 -33.74 6.66 -15.78
C ARG A 279 -33.21 6.26 -17.16
N ALA A 280 -32.29 7.05 -17.72
CA ALA A 280 -31.65 6.72 -19.00
C ALA A 280 -30.80 5.45 -18.89
N LEU A 281 -30.04 5.29 -17.79
CA LEU A 281 -29.26 4.09 -17.51
C LEU A 281 -30.15 2.84 -17.38
N VAL A 282 -31.23 2.91 -16.60
CA VAL A 282 -32.18 1.80 -16.43
C VAL A 282 -32.77 1.40 -17.78
N ARG A 283 -33.17 2.36 -18.62
CA ARG A 283 -33.68 2.09 -19.97
C ARG A 283 -32.63 1.40 -20.84
N GLN A 284 -31.36 1.83 -20.77
CA GLN A 284 -30.27 1.22 -21.53
C GLN A 284 -29.96 -0.22 -21.08
N MET A 285 -30.18 -0.52 -19.79
CA MET A 285 -29.84 -1.83 -19.19
C MET A 285 -31.02 -2.82 -19.10
N GLN A 286 -32.25 -2.42 -19.43
CA GLN A 286 -33.48 -3.16 -19.13
C GLN A 286 -33.51 -4.62 -19.65
N GLU A 287 -32.87 -4.89 -20.79
CA GLU A 287 -32.82 -6.23 -21.41
C GLU A 287 -31.45 -6.90 -21.30
N LYS A 288 -30.54 -6.32 -20.51
CA LYS A 288 -29.16 -6.78 -20.40
C LYS A 288 -28.98 -7.65 -19.16
N ALA A 289 -28.36 -8.81 -19.36
CA ALA A 289 -27.88 -9.65 -18.28
C ALA A 289 -26.40 -9.37 -18.00
N PRO A 290 -25.93 -9.50 -16.75
CA PRO A 290 -24.50 -9.43 -16.45
C PRO A 290 -23.72 -10.49 -17.23
N LYS A 291 -22.54 -10.13 -17.73
CA LYS A 291 -21.67 -11.10 -18.41
C LYS A 291 -21.04 -12.05 -17.38
N PRO A 292 -20.90 -13.36 -17.68
CA PRO A 292 -20.23 -14.29 -16.77
C PRO A 292 -18.84 -13.81 -16.37
N LEU A 293 -18.54 -13.89 -15.08
CA LEU A 293 -17.22 -13.58 -14.55
C LEU A 293 -16.24 -14.70 -14.90
N PRO A 294 -14.98 -14.37 -15.21
CA PRO A 294 -13.95 -15.38 -15.38
C PRO A 294 -13.69 -16.10 -14.05
N VAL A 295 -13.48 -17.41 -14.10
CA VAL A 295 -13.09 -18.20 -12.91
C VAL A 295 -11.57 -18.24 -12.86
N HIS A 296 -10.99 -17.65 -11.80
CA HIS A 296 -9.55 -17.64 -11.61
C HIS A 296 -9.12 -18.61 -10.52
N ASN A 297 -8.21 -19.52 -10.88
CA ASN A 297 -7.57 -20.43 -9.93
C ASN A 297 -6.09 -20.07 -9.74
N ARG A 298 -5.83 -18.79 -9.48
CA ARG A 298 -4.49 -18.24 -9.30
C ARG A 298 -4.16 -18.14 -7.82
N THR A 299 -2.92 -18.46 -7.48
CA THR A 299 -2.38 -18.26 -6.13
C THR A 299 -1.69 -16.91 -6.12
N ILE A 300 -2.16 -16.00 -5.28
CA ILE A 300 -1.74 -14.60 -5.28
C ILE A 300 -1.55 -14.11 -3.84
N VAL A 301 -0.54 -13.26 -3.65
CA VAL A 301 -0.34 -12.44 -2.45
C VAL A 301 -0.10 -11.00 -2.87
N SER A 302 -0.39 -10.04 -2.00
CA SER A 302 -0.21 -8.63 -2.31
C SER A 302 0.21 -7.83 -1.08
N SER A 303 0.99 -6.77 -1.32
CA SER A 303 1.08 -5.61 -0.45
C SER A 303 -0.04 -4.62 -0.82
N TYR A 304 0.11 -3.35 -0.43
CA TYR A 304 -0.81 -2.29 -0.78
C TYR A 304 -0.74 -1.90 -2.27
N SER A 305 0.39 -2.13 -2.94
CA SER A 305 0.66 -1.64 -4.30
C SER A 305 1.40 -2.62 -5.21
N HIS A 306 1.68 -3.84 -4.75
CA HIS A 306 2.38 -4.86 -5.53
C HIS A 306 1.74 -6.23 -5.31
N THR A 307 1.50 -6.94 -6.42
CA THR A 307 0.88 -8.25 -6.43
C THR A 307 1.84 -9.30 -6.98
N VAL A 308 2.01 -10.42 -6.26
CA VAL A 308 2.85 -11.55 -6.66
C VAL A 308 1.97 -12.76 -6.94
N THR A 309 2.05 -13.28 -8.17
CA THR A 309 1.32 -14.48 -8.60
C THR A 309 2.26 -15.68 -8.69
N PHE A 310 1.85 -16.82 -8.14
CA PHE A 310 2.61 -18.07 -8.21
C PHE A 310 2.17 -18.93 -9.40
N GLY A 311 3.09 -19.77 -9.91
CA GLY A 311 2.83 -20.67 -11.05
C GLY A 311 3.61 -20.40 -12.33
N GLY A 312 4.38 -19.30 -12.37
CA GLY A 312 5.38 -19.02 -13.40
C GLY A 312 6.79 -19.34 -12.90
N ARG A 313 7.69 -18.35 -13.00
CA ARG A 313 9.02 -18.42 -12.37
C ARG A 313 8.90 -18.61 -10.86
N ALA A 314 9.92 -19.20 -10.24
CA ALA A 314 10.00 -19.26 -8.79
C ALA A 314 10.07 -17.84 -8.21
N GLN A 315 9.17 -17.53 -7.29
CA GLN A 315 9.13 -16.26 -6.56
C GLN A 315 10.14 -16.31 -5.40
N LEU A 316 10.91 -15.23 -5.24
CA LEU A 316 11.98 -15.12 -4.25
C LEU A 316 11.45 -14.51 -2.95
N ILE A 317 11.58 -15.25 -1.86
CA ILE A 317 11.22 -14.81 -0.51
C ILE A 317 12.50 -14.53 0.28
N GLY A 318 12.70 -13.28 0.68
CA GLY A 318 13.91 -12.85 1.38
C GLY A 318 13.93 -13.28 2.85
N GLU A 319 14.87 -14.17 3.23
CA GLU A 319 14.96 -14.80 4.56
C GLU A 319 15.70 -13.97 5.65
N ARG A 320 16.12 -12.73 5.35
CA ARG A 320 17.10 -12.03 6.20
C ARG A 320 16.51 -11.46 7.49
N ILE A 321 15.21 -11.16 7.53
CA ILE A 321 14.51 -10.71 8.74
C ILE A 321 14.02 -11.96 9.51
N ASN A 322 14.99 -12.68 10.05
CA ASN A 322 14.76 -13.86 10.89
C ASN A 322 15.92 -13.99 11.89
N PRO A 323 15.67 -13.89 13.21
CA PRO A 323 16.72 -13.80 14.22
C PRO A 323 17.52 -15.09 14.42
N THR A 324 17.08 -16.22 13.87
CA THR A 324 17.73 -17.53 14.05
C THR A 324 19.20 -17.49 13.60
N GLY A 325 20.12 -17.67 14.56
CA GLY A 325 21.57 -17.66 14.31
C GLY A 325 22.18 -16.30 13.95
N LYS A 326 21.42 -15.19 14.04
CA LYS A 326 21.86 -13.84 13.62
C LYS A 326 21.98 -12.89 14.82
N LYS A 327 23.13 -12.94 15.51
CA LYS A 327 23.41 -12.12 16.72
C LYS A 327 23.09 -10.62 16.58
N ARG A 328 23.35 -10.03 15.42
CA ARG A 328 23.08 -8.59 15.18
C ARG A 328 21.58 -8.29 15.13
N LEU A 329 20.80 -9.12 14.43
CA LEU A 329 19.34 -8.97 14.38
C LEU A 329 18.72 -9.28 15.75
N GLN A 330 19.23 -10.29 16.46
CA GLN A 330 18.79 -10.59 17.83
C GLN A 330 18.95 -9.37 18.75
N LYS A 331 20.12 -8.75 18.71
CA LYS A 331 20.39 -7.52 19.45
C LYS A 331 19.43 -6.39 19.04
N ALA A 332 19.23 -6.18 17.74
CA ALA A 332 18.32 -5.15 17.23
C ALA A 332 16.87 -5.36 17.71
N LEU A 333 16.38 -6.61 17.73
CA LEU A 333 15.03 -6.91 18.23
C LEU A 333 14.89 -6.65 19.74
N HIS A 334 15.90 -7.01 20.55
CA HIS A 334 15.90 -6.69 21.98
C HIS A 334 15.98 -5.18 22.27
N GLU A 335 16.71 -4.43 21.44
CA GLU A 335 16.85 -2.97 21.57
C GLU A 335 15.73 -2.20 20.86
N GLU A 336 14.77 -2.89 20.23
CA GLU A 336 13.75 -2.30 19.36
C GLU A 336 14.29 -1.38 18.26
N ASP A 337 15.48 -1.68 17.73
CA ASP A 337 16.08 -1.03 16.56
C ASP A 337 15.32 -1.45 15.29
N ILE A 338 14.15 -0.82 15.08
CA ILE A 338 13.30 -1.03 13.90
C ILE A 338 14.05 -0.62 12.63
N ASP A 339 14.88 0.42 12.68
CA ASP A 339 15.71 0.89 11.57
C ASP A 339 16.62 -0.21 11.00
N TYR A 340 17.12 -1.11 11.84
CA TYR A 340 17.84 -2.29 11.36
C TYR A 340 16.95 -3.24 10.54
N ILE A 341 15.71 -3.47 10.96
CA ILE A 341 14.72 -4.31 10.26
C ILE A 341 14.38 -3.68 8.90
N LEU A 342 14.11 -2.36 8.87
CA LEU A 342 13.80 -1.62 7.65
C LEU A 342 14.95 -1.68 6.64
N ARG A 343 16.19 -1.49 7.11
CA ARG A 343 17.39 -1.61 6.26
C ARG A 343 17.57 -3.01 5.68
N GLU A 344 17.31 -4.07 6.45
CA GLU A 344 17.34 -5.43 5.90
C GLU A 344 16.20 -5.64 4.89
N GLY A 345 15.00 -5.10 5.11
CA GLY A 345 13.90 -5.14 4.14
C GLY A 345 14.27 -4.48 2.81
N ILE A 346 14.71 -3.22 2.86
CA ILE A 346 15.15 -2.45 1.69
C ILE A 346 16.30 -3.15 0.97
N ALA A 347 17.31 -3.63 1.70
CA ALA A 347 18.45 -4.30 1.09
C ALA A 347 18.07 -5.61 0.39
N GLN A 348 17.02 -6.30 0.85
CA GLN A 348 16.51 -7.50 0.18
C GLN A 348 15.68 -7.15 -1.06
N GLN A 349 14.86 -6.09 -1.00
CA GLN A 349 14.16 -5.57 -2.16
C GLN A 349 15.14 -5.14 -3.26
N ASP A 350 16.16 -4.34 -2.91
CA ASP A 350 17.19 -3.89 -3.85
C ASP A 350 18.00 -5.07 -4.42
N ALA A 351 18.09 -6.18 -3.69
CA ALA A 351 18.72 -7.42 -4.14
C ALA A 351 17.82 -8.30 -5.04
N GLY A 352 16.53 -7.95 -5.19
CA GLY A 352 15.57 -8.62 -6.08
C GLY A 352 14.66 -9.63 -5.39
N ALA A 353 14.39 -9.50 -4.09
CA ALA A 353 13.31 -10.25 -3.44
C ALA A 353 11.94 -9.85 -4.02
N ASP A 354 11.05 -10.83 -4.20
CA ASP A 354 9.65 -10.59 -4.59
C ASP A 354 8.74 -10.46 -3.36
N ILE A 355 9.10 -11.12 -2.27
CA ILE A 355 8.38 -11.17 -0.98
C ILE A 355 9.42 -11.08 0.15
N LEU A 356 9.08 -10.53 1.30
CA LEU A 356 9.94 -10.51 2.48
C LEU A 356 9.40 -11.44 3.57
N ASP A 357 10.22 -12.38 4.03
CA ASP A 357 9.94 -13.16 5.24
C ASP A 357 10.21 -12.31 6.48
N VAL A 358 9.25 -12.26 7.40
CA VAL A 358 9.30 -11.47 8.63
C VAL A 358 9.04 -12.38 9.83
N ASN A 359 10.13 -12.79 10.47
CA ASN A 359 10.12 -13.51 11.74
C ASN A 359 10.82 -12.66 12.81
N VAL A 360 10.16 -12.46 13.94
CA VAL A 360 10.73 -11.76 15.12
C VAL A 360 10.85 -12.66 16.34
N GLY A 361 10.63 -13.98 16.16
CA GLY A 361 10.54 -14.97 17.22
C GLY A 361 11.85 -15.10 17.98
N LEU A 362 11.85 -14.62 19.22
CA LEU A 362 12.95 -14.76 20.16
C LEU A 362 12.41 -15.05 21.56
N PRO A 363 13.15 -15.83 22.37
CA PRO A 363 12.84 -15.93 23.79
C PRO A 363 12.84 -14.54 24.44
N ASP A 364 11.96 -14.34 25.41
CA ASP A 364 11.88 -13.14 26.26
C ASP A 364 11.52 -11.82 25.53
N ILE A 365 10.90 -11.90 24.35
CA ILE A 365 10.33 -10.75 23.63
C ILE A 365 8.81 -10.88 23.55
N ASP A 366 8.10 -9.74 23.65
CA ASP A 366 6.68 -9.63 23.31
C ASP A 366 6.50 -9.72 21.78
N GLU A 367 6.44 -10.96 21.29
CA GLU A 367 6.32 -11.26 19.85
C GLU A 367 5.09 -10.62 19.20
N PRO A 368 3.86 -10.69 19.77
CA PRO A 368 2.70 -10.03 19.18
C PRO A 368 2.89 -8.54 18.94
N ARG A 369 3.40 -7.81 19.93
CA ARG A 369 3.65 -6.37 19.80
C ARG A 369 4.76 -6.08 18.80
N LEU A 370 5.88 -6.79 18.88
CA LEU A 370 7.04 -6.50 18.03
C LEU A 370 6.80 -6.89 16.57
N LEU A 371 6.10 -8.00 16.32
CA LEU A 371 5.74 -8.43 14.97
C LEU A 371 4.79 -7.40 14.33
N THR A 372 3.78 -6.97 15.07
CA THR A 372 2.85 -5.92 14.62
C THR A 372 3.59 -4.64 14.24
N LYS A 373 4.50 -4.17 15.11
CA LYS A 373 5.34 -2.99 14.86
C LYS A 373 6.23 -3.19 13.63
N ALA A 374 6.90 -4.35 13.51
CA ALA A 374 7.75 -4.66 12.36
C ALA A 374 6.97 -4.67 11.04
N VAL A 375 5.77 -5.26 11.01
CA VAL A 375 4.89 -5.27 9.83
C VAL A 375 4.46 -3.85 9.46
N GLN A 376 3.99 -3.06 10.42
CA GLN A 376 3.57 -1.66 10.19
C GLN A 376 4.72 -0.79 9.65
N SER A 377 5.93 -0.94 10.19
CA SER A 377 7.08 -0.17 9.74
C SER A 377 7.64 -0.68 8.40
N LEU A 378 7.63 -1.98 8.12
CA LEU A 378 8.09 -2.51 6.84
C LEU A 378 7.19 -2.04 5.70
N GLN A 379 5.87 -2.16 5.84
CA GLN A 379 4.93 -1.78 4.76
C GLN A 379 4.96 -0.28 4.43
N SER A 380 5.60 0.57 5.25
CA SER A 380 5.75 1.99 4.96
C SER A 380 6.98 2.28 4.08
N VAL A 381 8.03 1.46 4.15
CA VAL A 381 9.28 1.65 3.36
C VAL A 381 9.37 0.76 2.12
N THR A 382 8.64 -0.36 2.10
CA THR A 382 8.66 -1.34 1.02
C THR A 382 7.25 -1.63 0.52
N ASP A 383 7.15 -1.78 -0.79
CA ASP A 383 5.96 -2.26 -1.49
C ASP A 383 5.98 -3.78 -1.69
N LEU A 384 6.98 -4.52 -1.19
CA LEU A 384 6.97 -5.97 -1.31
C LEU A 384 5.90 -6.61 -0.42
N PRO A 385 5.17 -7.63 -0.91
CA PRO A 385 4.34 -8.45 -0.04
C PRO A 385 5.17 -9.07 1.11
N LEU A 386 4.54 -9.25 2.27
CA LEU A 386 5.17 -9.82 3.45
C LEU A 386 4.70 -11.25 3.66
N GLN A 387 5.66 -12.10 3.98
CA GLN A 387 5.42 -13.40 4.57
C GLN A 387 5.51 -13.26 6.10
N ILE A 388 4.36 -13.40 6.77
CA ILE A 388 4.25 -13.32 8.22
C ILE A 388 4.66 -14.67 8.79
N ASP A 389 5.84 -14.72 9.41
CA ASP A 389 6.44 -15.94 9.95
C ASP A 389 6.36 -15.95 11.49
N THR A 390 5.37 -16.67 12.00
CA THR A 390 5.15 -16.87 13.45
C THR A 390 4.39 -18.16 13.72
N SER A 391 4.64 -18.74 14.89
CA SER A 391 3.88 -19.86 15.44
C SER A 391 2.91 -19.46 16.55
N ASP A 392 2.92 -18.20 16.98
CA ASP A 392 2.02 -17.69 18.02
C ASP A 392 0.70 -17.20 17.38
N PRO A 393 -0.46 -17.83 17.68
CA PRO A 393 -1.75 -17.41 17.14
C PRO A 393 -2.12 -15.95 17.46
N LEU A 394 -1.69 -15.41 18.61
CA LEU A 394 -1.98 -14.03 18.98
C LEU A 394 -1.18 -13.05 18.12
N ALA A 395 0.13 -13.30 17.97
CA ALA A 395 0.98 -12.51 17.09
C ALA A 395 0.50 -12.56 15.64
N MET A 396 0.10 -13.76 15.20
CA MET A 396 -0.49 -13.99 13.88
C MET A 396 -1.74 -13.15 13.67
N GLU A 397 -2.73 -13.22 14.56
CA GLU A 397 -3.97 -12.45 14.41
C GLU A 397 -3.71 -10.94 14.37
N GLN A 398 -2.88 -10.41 15.29
CA GLN A 398 -2.59 -8.98 15.35
C GLN A 398 -1.89 -8.47 14.09
N ALA A 399 -0.89 -9.20 13.59
CA ALA A 399 -0.18 -8.85 12.37
C ALA A 399 -1.08 -8.93 11.14
N LEU A 400 -1.87 -10.01 11.00
CA LEU A 400 -2.78 -10.21 9.86
C LEU A 400 -3.87 -9.12 9.80
N ARG A 401 -4.36 -8.65 10.96
CA ARG A 401 -5.39 -7.62 11.05
C ARG A 401 -4.91 -6.28 10.48
N ILE A 402 -3.67 -5.86 10.77
CA ILE A 402 -3.15 -4.55 10.32
C ILE A 402 -2.40 -4.58 9.00
N TYR A 403 -2.12 -5.77 8.46
CA TYR A 403 -1.36 -5.90 7.21
C TYR A 403 -2.10 -5.31 6.01
N ASN A 404 -1.48 -4.39 5.27
CA ASN A 404 -2.11 -3.76 4.11
C ASN A 404 -1.91 -4.60 2.83
N GLY A 405 -2.80 -5.58 2.58
CA GLY A 405 -2.76 -6.47 1.42
C GLY A 405 -3.21 -7.89 1.75
N LYS A 406 -2.98 -8.83 0.82
CA LYS A 406 -3.20 -10.27 1.02
C LYS A 406 -1.90 -10.95 1.47
N PRO A 407 -1.78 -11.34 2.76
CA PRO A 407 -0.51 -11.84 3.30
C PRO A 407 -0.20 -13.27 2.86
N LEU A 408 1.10 -13.60 2.86
CA LEU A 408 1.58 -14.97 2.88
C LEU A 408 1.80 -15.40 4.33
N LEU A 409 1.07 -16.39 4.82
CA LEU A 409 1.21 -16.87 6.19
C LEU A 409 2.19 -18.05 6.25
N ASN A 410 3.23 -17.93 7.06
CA ASN A 410 4.17 -19.01 7.38
C ASN A 410 4.07 -19.34 8.88
N SER A 411 3.42 -20.44 9.29
CA SER A 411 2.83 -21.50 8.47
C SER A 411 1.76 -22.29 9.21
N VAL A 412 1.09 -23.18 8.48
CA VAL A 412 0.31 -24.29 9.03
C VAL A 412 1.10 -25.60 8.85
N ASN A 413 0.85 -26.59 9.70
CA ASN A 413 1.36 -27.95 9.53
C ASN A 413 0.25 -28.98 9.72
N GLY A 414 0.55 -30.26 9.51
CA GLY A 414 -0.40 -31.36 9.52
C GLY A 414 -0.91 -31.76 10.90
N LYS A 415 -0.49 -31.11 12.00
CA LYS A 415 -1.05 -31.38 13.33
C LYS A 415 -2.46 -30.81 13.44
N GLN A 416 -3.40 -31.58 13.97
CA GLN A 416 -4.80 -31.13 14.02
C GLN A 416 -4.97 -29.85 14.85
N GLU A 417 -4.34 -29.77 16.02
CA GLU A 417 -4.39 -28.59 16.89
C GLU A 417 -3.90 -27.30 16.19
N VAL A 418 -2.87 -27.42 15.34
CA VAL A 418 -2.34 -26.28 14.58
C VAL A 418 -3.31 -25.87 13.48
N MET A 419 -3.87 -26.84 12.74
CA MET A 419 -4.88 -26.55 11.72
C MET A 419 -6.13 -25.87 12.31
N ASP A 420 -6.60 -26.37 13.46
CA ASP A 420 -7.76 -25.82 14.17
C ASP A 420 -7.52 -24.39 14.66
N ALA A 421 -6.27 -24.04 14.99
CA ALA A 421 -5.86 -22.71 15.42
C ALA A 421 -5.68 -21.72 14.25
N VAL A 422 -4.98 -22.11 13.17
CA VAL A 422 -4.63 -21.14 12.11
C VAL A 422 -5.66 -21.04 10.98
N PHE A 423 -6.39 -22.10 10.62
CA PHE A 423 -7.36 -22.01 9.52
C PHE A 423 -8.50 -21.01 9.74
N PRO A 424 -9.05 -20.83 10.96
CA PRO A 424 -9.98 -19.73 11.23
C PRO A 424 -9.38 -18.36 10.90
N LEU A 425 -8.10 -18.13 11.23
CA LEU A 425 -7.41 -16.88 10.93
C LEU A 425 -7.15 -16.72 9.42
N VAL A 426 -6.73 -17.79 8.75
CA VAL A 426 -6.55 -17.82 7.28
C VAL A 426 -7.85 -17.47 6.57
N LYS A 427 -8.98 -18.05 7.00
CA LYS A 427 -10.30 -17.76 6.44
C LYS A 427 -10.73 -16.32 6.73
N LYS A 428 -10.56 -15.86 7.98
CA LYS A 428 -11.00 -14.52 8.43
C LYS A 428 -10.25 -13.39 7.70
N TYR A 429 -8.93 -13.49 7.60
CA TYR A 429 -8.07 -12.44 7.03
C TYR A 429 -7.65 -12.69 5.57
N GLY A 430 -8.12 -13.77 4.97
CA GLY A 430 -7.93 -14.04 3.54
C GLY A 430 -6.49 -14.38 3.14
N CYS A 431 -5.83 -15.28 3.86
CA CYS A 431 -4.40 -15.52 3.65
C CYS A 431 -4.12 -16.58 2.58
N THR A 432 -3.02 -16.43 1.85
CA THR A 432 -2.34 -17.59 1.24
C THR A 432 -1.45 -18.21 2.30
N VAL A 433 -1.50 -19.53 2.52
CA VAL A 433 -0.79 -20.19 3.63
C VAL A 433 0.26 -21.19 3.14
N ILE A 434 1.44 -21.17 3.77
CA ILE A 434 2.46 -22.20 3.62
C ILE A 434 2.09 -23.40 4.50
N ALA A 435 1.94 -24.55 3.86
CA ALA A 435 1.63 -25.83 4.49
C ALA A 435 2.89 -26.69 4.62
N LEU A 436 3.46 -26.76 5.82
CA LEU A 436 4.61 -27.61 6.12
C LEU A 436 4.20 -29.08 6.14
N THR A 437 4.93 -29.92 5.41
CA THR A 437 4.68 -31.37 5.32
C THR A 437 5.22 -32.16 6.52
N LEU A 438 4.80 -31.76 7.72
CA LEU A 438 5.06 -32.44 8.99
C LEU A 438 3.75 -32.57 9.79
N ASP A 439 3.66 -33.56 10.66
CA ASP A 439 2.49 -33.78 11.53
C ASP A 439 2.91 -34.21 12.94
N GLU A 440 2.03 -34.92 13.66
CA GLU A 440 2.30 -35.46 14.99
C GLU A 440 3.49 -36.45 15.00
N GLY A 441 3.74 -37.14 13.89
CA GLY A 441 4.86 -38.06 13.70
C GLY A 441 6.16 -37.39 13.24
N GLY A 442 6.15 -36.08 13.05
CA GLY A 442 7.30 -35.32 12.56
C GLY A 442 7.35 -35.24 11.03
N ILE A 443 8.56 -35.15 10.46
CA ILE A 443 8.78 -35.03 9.02
C ILE A 443 8.90 -36.42 8.41
N PRO A 444 8.08 -36.82 7.42
CA PRO A 444 8.24 -38.10 6.76
C PRO A 444 9.56 -38.20 5.97
N ASP A 445 10.19 -39.36 6.06
CA ASP A 445 11.44 -39.68 5.34
C ASP A 445 11.23 -39.89 3.83
N THR A 446 9.98 -40.08 3.40
CA THR A 446 9.63 -40.36 2.00
C THR A 446 8.84 -39.22 1.37
N ALA A 447 9.00 -39.04 0.06
CA ALA A 447 8.25 -38.05 -0.71
C ALA A 447 6.74 -38.34 -0.67
N GLU A 448 6.37 -39.62 -0.72
CA GLU A 448 5.00 -40.11 -0.59
C GLU A 448 4.37 -39.73 0.75
N GLY A 449 5.11 -39.89 1.86
CA GLY A 449 4.65 -39.50 3.19
C GLY A 449 4.41 -38.00 3.29
N ARG A 450 5.34 -37.18 2.79
CA ARG A 450 5.17 -35.70 2.75
C ARG A 450 3.94 -35.30 1.94
N LEU A 451 3.70 -35.95 0.81
CA LEU A 451 2.51 -35.72 -0.02
C LEU A 451 1.22 -36.15 0.67
N ALA A 452 1.25 -37.22 1.48
CA ALA A 452 0.09 -37.65 2.26
C ALA A 452 -0.31 -36.58 3.30
N ILE A 453 0.67 -35.96 3.96
CA ILE A 453 0.42 -34.82 4.86
C ILE A 453 -0.12 -33.62 4.09
N ALA A 454 0.47 -33.26 2.94
CA ALA A 454 -0.06 -32.18 2.11
C ALA A 454 -1.54 -32.41 1.72
N LYS A 455 -1.91 -33.65 1.37
CA LYS A 455 -3.32 -34.04 1.11
C LYS A 455 -4.20 -33.91 2.34
N LYS A 456 -3.70 -34.27 3.53
CA LYS A 456 -4.41 -34.09 4.80
C LYS A 456 -4.73 -32.61 5.01
N ILE A 457 -3.72 -31.74 4.91
CA ILE A 457 -3.86 -30.29 5.11
C ILE A 457 -4.86 -29.69 4.11
N VAL A 458 -4.77 -30.02 2.82
CA VAL A 458 -5.68 -29.50 1.79
C VAL A 458 -7.14 -29.91 2.05
N ARG A 459 -7.38 -31.17 2.43
CA ARG A 459 -8.73 -31.65 2.77
C ARG A 459 -9.28 -30.99 4.02
N GLU A 460 -8.41 -30.72 5.00
CA GLU A 460 -8.83 -30.06 6.22
C GLU A 460 -9.18 -28.60 5.96
N ALA A 461 -8.32 -27.88 5.22
CA ALA A 461 -8.55 -26.49 4.81
C ALA A 461 -9.88 -26.29 4.06
N GLU A 462 -10.27 -27.26 3.22
CA GLU A 462 -11.54 -27.25 2.48
C GLU A 462 -12.76 -27.20 3.43
N LYS A 463 -12.69 -27.84 4.62
CA LYS A 463 -13.76 -27.78 5.63
C LYS A 463 -13.96 -26.37 6.20
N TYR A 464 -12.91 -25.55 6.20
CA TYR A 464 -12.94 -24.14 6.61
C TYR A 464 -13.29 -23.20 5.44
N GLY A 465 -13.55 -23.74 4.25
CA GLY A 465 -13.82 -22.95 3.04
C GLY A 465 -12.58 -22.22 2.51
N ILE A 466 -11.39 -22.79 2.74
CA ILE A 466 -10.12 -22.32 2.18
C ILE A 466 -9.87 -23.11 0.89
N PRO A 467 -9.84 -22.44 -0.28
CA PRO A 467 -9.65 -23.13 -1.54
C PRO A 467 -8.19 -23.57 -1.71
N LYS A 468 -7.98 -24.60 -2.53
CA LYS A 468 -6.65 -25.09 -2.86
C LYS A 468 -5.71 -24.00 -3.44
N LYS A 469 -6.25 -22.98 -4.12
CA LYS A 469 -5.49 -21.84 -4.65
C LYS A 469 -4.81 -21.00 -3.57
N ASP A 470 -5.19 -21.14 -2.31
CA ASP A 470 -4.60 -20.39 -1.20
C ASP A 470 -3.61 -21.23 -0.38
N ILE A 471 -3.19 -22.40 -0.88
CA ILE A 471 -2.28 -23.30 -0.17
C ILE A 471 -0.99 -23.54 -0.99
N ILE A 472 0.16 -23.20 -0.40
CA ILE A 472 1.48 -23.48 -0.95
C ILE A 472 2.16 -24.55 -0.08
N VAL A 473 2.57 -25.67 -0.66
CA VAL A 473 3.12 -26.79 0.11
C VAL A 473 4.63 -26.65 0.28
N ASP A 474 5.10 -26.57 1.53
CA ASP A 474 6.53 -26.70 1.84
C ASP A 474 6.90 -28.17 2.03
N THR A 475 7.73 -28.67 1.12
CA THR A 475 8.17 -30.07 1.12
C THR A 475 9.34 -30.34 2.06
N LEU A 476 9.80 -29.35 2.83
CA LEU A 476 10.83 -29.40 3.86
C LEU A 476 12.19 -29.90 3.37
N ALA A 477 13.10 -28.97 3.09
CA ALA A 477 14.49 -29.31 2.78
C ALA A 477 15.25 -29.69 4.05
N MET A 478 15.78 -30.91 4.09
CA MET A 478 16.63 -31.39 5.18
C MET A 478 18.12 -31.28 4.84
N THR A 479 18.94 -31.03 5.85
CA THR A 479 20.39 -30.86 5.68
C THR A 479 21.08 -32.14 5.18
N ILE A 480 21.75 -32.07 4.03
CA ILE A 480 22.41 -33.25 3.42
C ILE A 480 23.62 -33.76 4.19
N SER A 481 24.20 -32.93 5.06
CA SER A 481 25.28 -33.34 5.96
C SER A 481 24.80 -34.24 7.09
N ALA A 482 23.50 -34.16 7.43
CA ALA A 482 22.87 -34.97 8.48
C ALA A 482 22.13 -36.19 7.90
N VAL A 483 21.43 -36.04 6.77
CA VAL A 483 20.58 -37.08 6.18
C VAL A 483 20.96 -37.33 4.73
N GLN A 484 21.52 -38.52 4.46
CA GLN A 484 21.86 -38.95 3.10
C GLN A 484 20.58 -39.13 2.25
N GLY A 485 20.63 -38.73 0.98
CA GLY A 485 19.47 -38.80 0.07
C GLY A 485 18.39 -37.73 0.29
N ALA A 486 18.49 -36.89 1.32
CA ALA A 486 17.50 -35.85 1.63
C ALA A 486 17.17 -34.93 0.44
N ALA A 487 18.17 -34.55 -0.36
CA ALA A 487 17.96 -33.75 -1.57
C ALA A 487 17.06 -34.45 -2.58
N GLN A 488 17.26 -35.76 -2.81
CA GLN A 488 16.49 -36.54 -3.79
C GLN A 488 15.03 -36.70 -3.36
N VAL A 489 14.81 -36.96 -2.06
CA VAL A 489 13.47 -37.04 -1.47
C VAL A 489 12.74 -35.70 -1.64
N THR A 490 13.41 -34.59 -1.32
CA THR A 490 12.83 -33.24 -1.45
C THR A 490 12.46 -32.91 -2.89
N LEU A 491 13.38 -33.14 -3.85
CA LEU A 491 13.12 -32.93 -5.27
C LEU A 491 11.98 -33.82 -5.81
N LYS A 492 11.88 -35.06 -5.32
CA LYS A 492 10.78 -35.96 -5.68
C LYS A 492 9.45 -35.44 -5.12
N ALA A 493 9.42 -34.99 -3.86
CA ALA A 493 8.23 -34.42 -3.22
C ALA A 493 7.74 -33.16 -3.96
N LEU A 494 8.63 -32.26 -4.37
CA LEU A 494 8.29 -31.08 -5.18
C LEU A 494 7.56 -31.47 -6.47
N ARG A 495 8.11 -32.42 -7.24
CA ARG A 495 7.48 -32.89 -8.49
C ARG A 495 6.11 -33.48 -8.23
N MET A 496 5.97 -34.29 -7.19
CA MET A 496 4.69 -34.93 -6.86
C MET A 496 3.63 -33.91 -6.43
N ALA A 497 4.00 -32.89 -5.66
CA ALA A 497 3.09 -31.81 -5.28
C ALA A 497 2.66 -30.98 -6.51
N GLN A 498 3.61 -30.66 -7.40
CA GLN A 498 3.32 -29.93 -8.64
C GLN A 498 2.41 -30.74 -9.59
N GLN A 499 2.62 -32.05 -9.72
CA GLN A 499 1.77 -32.95 -10.51
C GLN A 499 0.33 -33.02 -9.97
N MET A 500 0.13 -32.73 -8.69
CA MET A 500 -1.20 -32.57 -8.12
C MET A 500 -1.81 -31.19 -8.35
N GLY A 501 -1.10 -30.27 -9.01
CA GLY A 501 -1.52 -28.88 -9.21
C GLY A 501 -1.47 -28.05 -7.93
N LEU A 502 -0.51 -28.32 -7.05
CA LEU A 502 -0.20 -27.48 -5.89
C LEU A 502 1.07 -26.67 -6.17
N HIS A 503 1.08 -25.41 -5.73
CA HIS A 503 2.33 -24.66 -5.67
C HIS A 503 3.18 -25.15 -4.51
N THR A 504 4.49 -24.94 -4.62
CA THR A 504 5.45 -25.47 -3.65
C THR A 504 6.38 -24.39 -3.12
N SER A 505 6.77 -24.53 -1.85
CA SER A 505 7.75 -23.70 -1.16
C SER A 505 8.94 -24.54 -0.67
N LEU A 506 10.09 -23.89 -0.47
CA LEU A 506 11.23 -24.43 0.27
C LEU A 506 12.05 -23.33 0.94
N GLY A 507 12.44 -23.58 2.19
CA GLY A 507 13.67 -23.04 2.80
C GLY A 507 14.92 -23.61 2.13
N VAL A 508 15.32 -23.06 0.98
CA VAL A 508 16.38 -23.63 0.13
C VAL A 508 17.73 -23.67 0.87
N SER A 509 17.99 -22.66 1.70
CA SER A 509 19.21 -22.54 2.50
C SER A 509 19.41 -23.71 3.48
N ASN A 510 18.34 -24.42 3.85
CA ASN A 510 18.41 -25.53 4.81
C ASN A 510 19.25 -26.71 4.31
N ILE A 511 19.29 -26.91 3.00
CA ILE A 511 19.98 -28.06 2.37
C ILE A 511 21.47 -28.12 2.73
N SER A 512 22.09 -26.96 2.97
CA SER A 512 23.54 -26.81 3.05
C SER A 512 24.10 -26.58 4.46
N PHE A 513 23.26 -26.62 5.51
CA PHE A 513 23.73 -26.39 6.88
C PHE A 513 24.92 -27.30 7.26
N GLY A 514 25.88 -26.73 7.98
CA GLY A 514 27.08 -27.44 8.44
C GLY A 514 28.16 -27.71 7.38
N LEU A 515 27.95 -27.36 6.11
CA LEU A 515 28.94 -27.58 5.05
C LEU A 515 29.84 -26.35 4.78
N PRO A 516 31.09 -26.52 4.32
CA PRO A 516 31.89 -25.42 3.79
C PRO A 516 31.35 -24.95 2.43
N HIS A 517 31.59 -23.69 2.06
CA HIS A 517 31.14 -23.09 0.78
C HIS A 517 29.65 -23.35 0.46
N ARG A 518 28.80 -23.23 1.48
CA ARG A 518 27.35 -23.50 1.43
C ARG A 518 26.63 -22.94 0.21
N GLU A 519 27.02 -21.75 -0.22
CA GLU A 519 26.38 -21.04 -1.33
C GLU A 519 26.44 -21.84 -2.64
N ARG A 520 27.50 -22.61 -2.88
CA ARG A 520 27.63 -23.46 -4.09
C ARG A 520 26.64 -24.61 -4.09
N VAL A 521 26.53 -25.31 -2.95
CA VAL A 521 25.58 -26.41 -2.77
C VAL A 521 24.15 -25.89 -2.84
N THR A 522 23.89 -24.76 -2.19
CA THR A 522 22.57 -24.10 -2.17
C THR A 522 22.16 -23.69 -3.58
N ALA A 523 23.02 -23.03 -4.34
CA ALA A 523 22.75 -22.63 -5.72
C ALA A 523 22.49 -23.82 -6.64
N ALA A 524 23.31 -24.88 -6.56
CA ALA A 524 23.10 -26.09 -7.36
C ALA A 524 21.78 -26.80 -7.02
N PHE A 525 21.47 -26.94 -5.73
CA PHE A 525 20.21 -27.49 -5.27
C PHE A 525 19.02 -26.63 -5.70
N PHE A 526 19.16 -25.31 -5.63
CA PHE A 526 18.13 -24.38 -6.02
C PHE A 526 17.74 -24.54 -7.50
N THR A 527 18.72 -24.62 -8.40
CA THR A 527 18.46 -24.89 -9.83
C THR A 527 17.70 -26.20 -10.04
N MET A 528 18.09 -27.27 -9.32
CA MET A 528 17.39 -28.55 -9.38
C MET A 528 15.96 -28.46 -8.81
N ALA A 529 15.77 -27.68 -7.74
CA ALA A 529 14.47 -27.48 -7.11
C ALA A 529 13.52 -26.70 -8.01
N MET A 530 13.98 -25.63 -8.66
CA MET A 530 13.20 -24.90 -9.67
C MET A 530 12.80 -25.83 -10.83
N GLN A 531 13.72 -26.66 -11.32
CA GLN A 531 13.40 -27.66 -12.35
C GLN A 531 12.40 -28.73 -11.85
N ALA A 532 12.39 -29.03 -10.56
CA ALA A 532 11.47 -29.98 -9.93
C ALA A 532 10.09 -29.38 -9.63
N GLY A 533 9.85 -28.10 -9.91
CA GLY A 533 8.56 -27.43 -9.73
C GLY A 533 8.46 -26.48 -8.54
N LEU A 534 9.59 -26.02 -7.97
CA LEU A 534 9.60 -25.03 -6.90
C LEU A 534 8.93 -23.72 -7.35
N SER A 535 7.89 -23.28 -6.63
CA SER A 535 7.13 -22.05 -6.95
C SER A 535 7.53 -20.85 -6.09
N ALA A 536 7.94 -21.08 -4.84
CA ALA A 536 8.32 -20.08 -3.86
C ALA A 536 9.64 -20.51 -3.19
N ALA A 537 10.63 -19.63 -3.12
CA ALA A 537 11.95 -19.96 -2.61
C ALA A 537 12.35 -19.01 -1.49
N ILE A 538 12.40 -19.51 -0.25
CA ILE A 538 12.93 -18.77 0.90
C ILE A 538 14.46 -18.85 0.84
N ILE A 539 15.09 -17.72 0.51
CA ILE A 539 16.52 -17.62 0.22
C ILE A 539 17.11 -16.31 0.75
N ASN A 540 18.44 -16.23 0.81
CA ASN A 540 19.16 -14.97 0.93
C ASN A 540 19.37 -14.32 -0.45
N PRO A 541 18.61 -13.25 -0.81
CA PRO A 541 18.74 -12.61 -2.12
C PRO A 541 20.09 -11.87 -2.28
N LYS A 542 20.84 -11.65 -1.20
CA LYS A 542 22.18 -11.05 -1.26
C LYS A 542 23.28 -12.05 -1.66
N SER A 543 22.98 -13.34 -1.79
CA SER A 543 23.95 -14.32 -2.28
C SER A 543 24.02 -14.26 -3.81
N ALA A 544 25.16 -13.80 -4.33
CA ALA A 544 25.39 -13.75 -5.77
C ALA A 544 25.22 -15.11 -6.43
N ALA A 545 25.76 -16.19 -5.84
CA ALA A 545 25.65 -17.54 -6.39
C ALA A 545 24.21 -18.03 -6.52
N VAL A 546 23.36 -17.73 -5.53
CA VAL A 546 21.93 -18.12 -5.55
C VAL A 546 21.16 -17.30 -6.58
N MET A 547 21.41 -15.99 -6.65
CA MET A 547 20.75 -15.12 -7.63
C MET A 547 21.22 -15.40 -9.07
N ASP A 548 22.49 -15.77 -9.26
CA ASP A 548 23.02 -16.19 -10.55
C ASP A 548 22.36 -17.47 -11.06
N ALA A 549 22.14 -18.44 -10.16
CA ALA A 549 21.39 -19.65 -10.47
C ALA A 549 19.95 -19.34 -10.90
N TRP A 550 19.27 -18.42 -10.21
CA TRP A 550 17.91 -18.00 -10.53
C TRP A 550 17.81 -17.26 -11.87
N ARG A 551 18.67 -16.26 -12.13
CA ARG A 551 18.69 -15.53 -13.41
C ARG A 551 18.99 -16.46 -14.57
N SER A 552 19.97 -17.35 -14.40
CA SER A 552 20.33 -18.35 -15.41
C SER A 552 19.18 -19.31 -15.68
N PHE A 553 18.51 -19.79 -14.64
CA PHE A 553 17.34 -20.66 -14.79
C PHE A 553 16.21 -19.95 -15.54
N ASN A 554 15.90 -18.69 -15.21
CA ASN A 554 14.86 -17.93 -15.90
C ASN A 554 15.17 -17.69 -17.37
N ALA A 555 16.44 -17.43 -17.72
CA ALA A 555 16.86 -17.31 -19.12
C ALA A 555 16.72 -18.65 -19.86
N LEU A 556 17.16 -19.75 -19.24
CA LEU A 556 17.08 -21.10 -19.83
C LEU A 556 15.65 -21.59 -20.03
N MET A 557 14.76 -21.28 -19.08
CA MET A 557 13.36 -21.73 -19.08
C MET A 557 12.40 -20.74 -19.76
N CYS A 558 12.93 -19.73 -20.45
CA CYS A 558 12.16 -18.71 -21.17
C CYS A 558 11.22 -17.87 -20.28
N TYR A 559 11.49 -17.78 -18.98
CA TYR A 559 10.82 -16.81 -18.10
C TYR A 559 11.35 -15.38 -18.32
N ASP A 560 12.62 -15.23 -18.69
CA ASP A 560 13.21 -13.97 -19.16
C ASP A 560 13.13 -13.90 -20.69
N LYS A 561 12.02 -13.37 -21.21
CA LYS A 561 11.78 -13.28 -22.66
C LYS A 561 12.89 -12.46 -23.31
N ASN A 562 13.54 -13.03 -24.32
CA ASN A 562 14.70 -12.44 -25.03
C ASN A 562 15.91 -12.16 -24.12
N CYS A 563 15.98 -12.78 -22.95
CA CYS A 563 17.09 -12.63 -21.99
C CYS A 563 17.35 -11.16 -21.58
N VAL A 564 16.32 -10.32 -21.57
CA VAL A 564 16.46 -8.87 -21.33
C VAL A 564 17.02 -8.59 -19.95
N GLN A 565 16.47 -9.23 -18.91
CA GLN A 565 16.91 -9.04 -17.53
C GLN A 565 18.32 -9.60 -17.31
N TYR A 566 18.60 -10.77 -17.88
CA TYR A 566 19.91 -11.41 -17.82
C TYR A 566 20.98 -10.52 -18.45
N ILE A 567 20.77 -10.04 -19.67
CA ILE A 567 21.71 -9.17 -20.37
C ILE A 567 21.90 -7.85 -19.59
N ALA A 568 20.81 -7.23 -19.15
CA ALA A 568 20.88 -5.98 -18.39
C ALA A 568 21.75 -6.10 -17.13
N TYR A 569 21.68 -7.23 -16.44
CA TYR A 569 22.48 -7.46 -15.22
C TYR A 569 23.95 -7.78 -15.52
N TYR A 570 24.24 -8.68 -16.46
CA TYR A 570 25.61 -9.19 -16.67
C TYR A 570 26.46 -8.39 -17.63
N LYS A 571 25.88 -7.47 -18.43
CA LYS A 571 26.62 -6.68 -19.42
C LYS A 571 27.78 -5.88 -18.80
N ASP A 572 27.57 -5.33 -17.61
CA ASP A 572 28.51 -4.39 -16.97
C ASP A 572 29.35 -5.06 -15.87
N LEU A 573 29.14 -6.36 -15.61
CA LEU A 573 29.96 -7.10 -14.66
C LEU A 573 31.36 -7.36 -15.26
N PRO A 574 32.44 -7.19 -14.47
CA PRO A 574 33.78 -7.47 -14.94
C PRO A 574 33.85 -8.93 -15.40
N LYS A 575 34.18 -9.14 -16.68
CA LYS A 575 34.37 -10.49 -17.23
C LYS A 575 35.38 -11.22 -16.35
N ALA A 576 34.98 -12.38 -15.82
CA ALA A 576 35.90 -13.27 -15.12
C ALA A 576 37.14 -13.45 -16.01
N GLY A 577 38.31 -13.07 -15.47
CA GLY A 577 39.55 -13.00 -16.25
C GLY A 577 39.75 -14.29 -17.05
N THR A 578 39.99 -14.14 -18.36
CA THR A 578 40.42 -15.24 -19.21
C THR A 578 41.51 -16.03 -18.49
N PRO A 579 41.36 -17.35 -18.28
CA PRO A 579 42.46 -18.14 -17.75
C PRO A 579 43.65 -17.93 -18.68
N LYS A 580 44.75 -17.40 -18.14
CA LYS A 580 46.03 -17.35 -18.85
C LYS A 580 46.30 -18.79 -19.31
N PRO A 581 46.65 -19.04 -20.59
CA PRO A 581 46.99 -20.38 -21.02
C PRO A 581 48.06 -20.92 -20.09
N ALA A 582 47.80 -22.08 -19.48
CA ALA A 582 48.80 -22.75 -18.67
C ALA A 582 50.08 -22.89 -19.49
N ALA A 583 51.20 -22.42 -18.95
CA ALA A 583 52.49 -22.59 -19.57
C ALA A 583 52.72 -24.09 -19.86
N PRO A 584 53.28 -24.46 -21.02
CA PRO A 584 53.50 -25.85 -21.37
C PRO A 584 54.43 -26.47 -20.32
N VAL A 585 53.94 -27.51 -19.64
CA VAL A 585 54.72 -28.31 -18.71
C VAL A 585 55.78 -29.03 -19.53
N SER A 586 57.05 -28.65 -19.34
CA SER A 586 58.18 -29.39 -19.89
C SER A 586 58.29 -30.74 -19.19
N ALA A 587 58.23 -31.80 -19.98
CA ALA A 587 58.58 -33.14 -19.54
C ALA A 587 60.09 -33.23 -19.29
N ALA A 588 60.49 -33.59 -18.08
CA ALA A 588 61.78 -34.22 -17.83
C ALA A 588 61.66 -35.16 -16.63
N SER A 589 61.99 -36.41 -16.92
CA SER A 589 62.05 -37.61 -16.10
C SER A 589 63.07 -37.57 -14.95
N GLY A 590 62.78 -38.33 -13.90
CA GLY A 590 63.74 -39.33 -13.40
C GLY A 590 64.41 -39.11 -12.05
N ASN A 591 64.02 -39.98 -11.11
CA ASN A 591 64.81 -40.64 -10.05
C ASN A 591 65.08 -39.99 -8.68
N ALA A 592 64.52 -40.70 -7.68
CA ALA A 592 65.17 -41.34 -6.52
C ALA A 592 65.43 -40.55 -5.21
N LEU A 593 64.67 -40.96 -4.18
CA LEU A 593 65.08 -41.40 -2.82
C LEU A 593 66.23 -40.65 -2.10
N SER A 594 65.93 -40.01 -0.95
CA SER A 594 66.24 -40.56 0.40
C SER A 594 66.22 -39.50 1.54
N ALA A 595 65.76 -39.98 2.71
CA ALA A 595 66.24 -39.73 4.09
C ALA A 595 66.15 -38.35 4.79
N ALA A 596 65.29 -38.34 5.81
CA ALA A 596 65.61 -38.15 7.25
C ALA A 596 65.90 -36.74 7.87
N ALA A 597 65.06 -36.48 8.89
CA ALA A 597 65.38 -36.00 10.24
C ALA A 597 65.69 -34.51 10.53
N GLY A 598 64.88 -33.94 11.44
CA GLY A 598 65.40 -33.26 12.63
C GLY A 598 65.01 -31.78 12.85
N GLY A 599 64.35 -31.50 13.99
CA GLY A 599 64.64 -30.30 14.82
C GLY A 599 63.62 -29.17 14.86
N ALA A 600 62.77 -29.16 15.89
CA ALA A 600 62.21 -27.94 16.52
C ALA A 600 63.30 -27.27 17.41
N PRO A 601 63.14 -26.07 18.04
CA PRO A 601 61.87 -25.42 18.41
C PRO A 601 61.82 -23.86 18.40
N LEU A 602 60.63 -23.40 18.82
CA LEU A 602 60.18 -22.04 19.15
C LEU A 602 61.17 -21.12 19.88
N GLN A 603 61.12 -19.83 19.57
CA GLN A 603 61.42 -18.76 20.53
C GLN A 603 60.63 -17.47 20.23
N SER A 604 59.87 -17.05 21.25
CA SER A 604 59.27 -15.73 21.42
C SER A 604 60.27 -14.77 22.10
N CYS A 605 60.26 -13.49 21.72
CA CYS A 605 60.07 -12.34 22.62
C CYS A 605 60.43 -11.00 21.93
N ALA A 606 59.67 -9.98 22.33
CA ALA A 606 59.56 -8.62 21.79
C ALA A 606 60.80 -7.71 21.98
N ALA A 607 60.95 -6.71 21.09
CA ALA A 607 61.30 -5.32 21.45
C ALA A 607 61.04 -4.32 20.29
N ILE A 608 59.97 -3.53 20.45
CA ILE A 608 59.84 -2.05 20.33
C ILE A 608 60.45 -1.30 19.10
N SER A 609 59.53 -0.87 18.22
CA SER A 609 59.29 0.45 17.56
C SER A 609 60.44 1.39 17.14
N PRO A 610 60.29 2.09 15.98
CA PRO A 610 59.51 3.34 15.99
C PRO A 610 58.52 3.51 14.82
N SER A 611 57.43 4.24 15.08
CA SER A 611 56.58 4.97 14.10
C SER A 611 57.01 6.46 14.10
N PRO A 612 56.48 7.38 13.24
CA PRO A 612 55.35 7.25 12.29
C PRO A 612 55.57 7.92 10.90
N ALA A 613 54.70 7.59 9.94
CA ALA A 613 54.23 8.55 8.94
C ALA A 613 52.77 8.23 8.54
N PRO A 614 51.90 9.23 8.35
CA PRO A 614 50.45 9.06 8.30
C PRO A 614 50.00 8.51 6.94
N LYS A 615 49.12 7.50 6.97
CA LYS A 615 48.38 7.05 5.78
C LYS A 615 47.41 8.15 5.37
N LYS A 616 47.63 8.74 4.20
CA LYS A 616 46.65 9.56 3.50
C LYS A 616 45.39 8.74 3.27
N SER A 617 44.26 9.26 3.71
CA SER A 617 42.91 8.82 3.33
C SER A 617 42.79 8.83 1.79
N PRO A 618 42.13 7.86 1.16
CA PRO A 618 41.84 7.95 -0.27
C PRO A 618 40.88 9.11 -0.50
N ALA A 619 41.23 9.99 -1.44
CA ALA A 619 40.34 11.03 -1.92
C ALA A 619 39.02 10.41 -2.44
N ALA A 620 37.91 11.07 -2.10
CA ALA A 620 36.57 10.67 -2.49
C ALA A 620 36.44 10.55 -4.02
N GLN A 621 35.85 9.45 -4.48
CA GLN A 621 35.42 9.29 -5.86
C GLN A 621 34.20 10.18 -6.13
N PRO A 622 34.03 10.78 -7.31
CA PRO A 622 33.04 11.84 -7.54
C PRO A 622 31.57 11.38 -7.71
N ASN A 623 31.19 10.17 -7.29
CA ASN A 623 29.86 9.64 -7.64
C ASN A 623 29.20 8.71 -6.60
N GLN A 624 29.62 8.73 -5.33
CA GLN A 624 28.95 7.97 -4.28
C GLN A 624 28.06 8.90 -3.43
N LYS A 625 26.74 8.78 -3.63
CA LYS A 625 25.72 9.41 -2.76
C LYS A 625 26.04 9.14 -1.30
N SER A 626 26.01 10.18 -0.45
CA SER A 626 26.37 10.08 0.98
C SER A 626 25.42 9.17 1.76
N GLU A 627 25.81 8.79 2.98
CA GLU A 627 24.96 7.97 3.86
C GLU A 627 23.71 8.75 4.29
N LEU A 628 23.84 10.04 4.58
CA LEU A 628 22.70 10.92 4.88
C LEU A 628 21.73 11.02 3.71
N TYR A 629 22.25 11.23 2.50
CA TYR A 629 21.43 11.27 1.28
C TYR A 629 20.59 9.99 1.16
N ARG A 630 21.20 8.82 1.35
CA ARG A 630 20.52 7.52 1.23
C ARG A 630 19.50 7.31 2.34
N ALA A 631 19.82 7.69 3.57
CA ALA A 631 18.91 7.56 4.71
C ALA A 631 17.66 8.41 4.53
N VAL A 632 17.83 9.66 4.06
CA VAL A 632 16.71 10.57 3.76
C VAL A 632 15.89 10.04 2.58
N ALA A 633 16.53 9.69 1.46
CA ALA A 633 15.83 9.19 0.28
C ALA A 633 15.05 7.89 0.51
N LYS A 634 15.42 7.11 1.53
CA LYS A 634 14.74 5.87 1.95
C LYS A 634 13.82 6.06 3.17
N GLY A 635 13.69 7.27 3.71
CA GLY A 635 12.81 7.58 4.84
C GLY A 635 13.23 6.97 6.19
N LEU A 636 14.53 6.75 6.42
CA LEU A 636 15.05 6.14 7.64
C LEU A 636 15.43 7.22 8.66
N GLN A 637 14.55 7.50 9.63
CA GLN A 637 14.68 8.64 10.54
C GLN A 637 15.91 8.56 11.47
N ASP A 638 16.09 7.46 12.20
CA ASP A 638 17.21 7.34 13.15
C ASP A 638 18.54 7.27 12.40
N SER A 639 18.57 6.57 11.27
CA SER A 639 19.72 6.52 10.37
C SER A 639 20.06 7.91 9.81
N ALA A 640 19.07 8.72 9.44
CA ALA A 640 19.29 10.09 8.98
C ALA A 640 19.82 10.99 10.10
N ARG A 641 19.32 10.83 11.33
CA ARG A 641 19.83 11.53 12.52
C ARG A 641 21.31 11.22 12.78
N ILE A 642 21.67 9.93 12.75
CA ILE A 642 23.06 9.48 12.96
C ILE A 642 23.97 9.96 11.82
N ALA A 643 23.53 9.80 10.57
CA ALA A 643 24.30 10.21 9.40
C ALA A 643 24.51 11.73 9.35
N ALA A 644 23.50 12.53 9.73
CA ALA A 644 23.64 13.98 9.85
C ALA A 644 24.70 14.37 10.89
N ALA A 645 24.69 13.73 12.06
CA ALA A 645 25.71 13.95 13.09
C ALA A 645 27.12 13.58 12.61
N GLU A 646 27.27 12.56 11.77
CA GLU A 646 28.55 12.17 11.18
C GLU A 646 29.01 13.16 10.09
N SER A 647 28.13 13.55 9.16
CA SER A 647 28.45 14.52 8.11
C SER A 647 28.88 15.88 8.68
N LEU A 648 28.29 16.31 9.80
CA LEU A 648 28.66 17.55 10.49
C LEU A 648 30.08 17.54 11.09
N LYS A 649 30.72 16.38 11.22
CA LYS A 649 32.13 16.32 11.67
C LYS A 649 33.11 16.78 10.59
N THR A 650 32.73 16.65 9.32
CA THR A 650 33.61 16.92 8.17
C THR A 650 33.14 18.08 7.30
N THR A 651 31.85 18.41 7.33
CA THR A 651 31.19 19.32 6.40
C THR A 651 30.44 20.42 7.17
N ALA A 652 30.42 21.64 6.64
CA ALA A 652 29.71 22.75 7.30
C ALA A 652 28.18 22.50 7.27
N PRO A 653 27.42 22.92 8.31
CA PRO A 653 25.98 22.66 8.39
C PRO A 653 25.17 23.08 7.15
N LEU A 654 25.47 24.24 6.57
CA LEU A 654 24.80 24.73 5.37
C LEU A 654 25.13 23.90 4.12
N ASP A 655 26.37 23.41 4.01
CA ASP A 655 26.81 22.56 2.90
C ASP A 655 26.17 21.17 2.98
N VAL A 656 25.94 20.64 4.20
CA VAL A 656 25.18 19.39 4.40
C VAL A 656 23.73 19.55 3.91
N ILE A 657 23.10 20.68 4.23
CA ILE A 657 21.73 20.98 3.75
C ILE A 657 21.70 21.06 2.22
N GLN A 658 22.59 21.87 1.63
CA GLN A 658 22.56 22.15 0.19
C GLN A 658 23.03 20.99 -0.68
N ASN A 659 24.03 20.21 -0.24
CA ASN A 659 24.64 19.17 -1.07
C ASN A 659 24.16 17.75 -0.76
N GLU A 660 23.56 17.51 0.41
CA GLU A 660 23.10 16.17 0.81
C GLU A 660 21.58 16.11 1.04
N LEU A 661 21.02 17.03 1.84
CA LEU A 661 19.61 16.99 2.24
C LEU A 661 18.64 17.39 1.11
N ILE A 662 18.82 18.59 0.54
CA ILE A 662 17.96 19.10 -0.55
C ILE A 662 18.02 18.15 -1.77
N PRO A 663 19.18 17.69 -2.25
CA PRO A 663 19.25 16.78 -3.38
C PRO A 663 18.58 15.42 -3.14
N ALA A 664 18.49 14.95 -1.89
CA ALA A 664 17.76 13.74 -1.54
C ALA A 664 16.24 13.96 -1.62
N LEU A 665 15.76 15.09 -1.09
CA LEU A 665 14.35 15.49 -1.18
C LEU A 665 13.92 15.74 -2.63
N ASP A 666 14.79 16.33 -3.45
CA ASP A 666 14.51 16.56 -4.88
C ASP A 666 14.40 15.24 -5.66
N GLU A 667 15.23 14.23 -5.37
CA GLU A 667 15.10 12.90 -5.97
C GLU A 667 13.77 12.25 -5.58
N VAL A 668 13.39 12.30 -4.30
CA VAL A 668 12.13 11.73 -3.82
C VAL A 668 10.94 12.47 -4.42
N GLY A 669 10.99 13.80 -4.47
CA GLY A 669 9.96 14.62 -5.10
C GLY A 669 9.78 14.31 -6.58
N SER A 670 10.88 14.20 -7.33
CA SER A 670 10.83 13.78 -8.75
C SER A 670 10.32 12.35 -8.93
N GLY A 671 10.67 11.45 -8.00
CA GLY A 671 10.13 10.10 -7.93
C GLY A 671 8.61 10.09 -7.76
N TYR A 672 8.08 10.95 -6.89
CA TYR A 672 6.64 11.11 -6.66
C TYR A 672 5.91 11.61 -7.91
N GLU A 673 6.43 12.65 -8.56
CA GLU A 673 5.82 13.23 -9.79
C GLU A 673 5.82 12.26 -10.97
N SER A 674 6.88 11.47 -11.10
CA SER A 674 6.97 10.45 -12.13
C SER A 674 6.14 9.19 -11.83
N GLY A 675 5.50 9.12 -10.65
CA GLY A 675 4.74 7.97 -10.18
C GLY A 675 5.60 6.75 -9.83
N LYS A 676 6.91 6.95 -9.64
CA LYS A 676 7.86 5.90 -9.19
C LYS A 676 7.85 5.75 -7.66
N LEU A 677 7.58 6.83 -6.95
CA LEU A 677 7.37 6.86 -5.49
C LEU A 677 5.95 7.32 -5.21
N PHE A 678 5.43 6.98 -4.04
CA PHE A 678 4.08 7.34 -3.64
C PHE A 678 4.11 8.19 -2.36
N LEU A 679 2.93 8.64 -1.96
CA LEU A 679 2.76 9.51 -0.80
C LEU A 679 3.46 9.00 0.48
N PRO A 680 3.41 7.70 0.85
CA PRO A 680 4.10 7.21 2.04
C PRO A 680 5.60 7.48 2.00
N GLN A 681 6.26 7.17 0.87
CA GLN A 681 7.70 7.38 0.72
C GLN A 681 8.08 8.86 0.78
N LEU A 682 7.24 9.73 0.21
CA LEU A 682 7.45 11.17 0.27
C LEU A 682 7.39 11.70 1.71
N LEU A 683 6.36 11.31 2.46
CA LEU A 683 6.20 11.72 3.87
C LEU A 683 7.32 11.16 4.76
N MET A 684 7.67 9.89 4.60
CA MET A 684 8.76 9.30 5.38
C MET A 684 10.12 9.93 5.07
N SER A 685 10.39 10.25 3.80
CA SER A 685 11.59 10.99 3.43
C SER A 685 11.60 12.39 4.04
N ALA A 686 10.44 13.03 4.12
CA ALA A 686 10.26 14.33 4.74
C ALA A 686 10.53 14.26 6.25
N ASP A 687 9.98 13.27 6.96
CA ASP A 687 10.25 13.06 8.39
C ASP A 687 11.72 12.74 8.67
N ALA A 688 12.34 11.89 7.83
CA ALA A 688 13.76 11.59 7.93
C ALA A 688 14.62 12.84 7.68
N ALA A 689 14.20 13.70 6.75
CA ALA A 689 14.84 14.98 6.52
C ALA A 689 14.66 15.92 7.72
N THR A 690 13.48 15.97 8.33
CA THR A 690 13.23 16.75 9.56
C THR A 690 14.14 16.28 10.70
N ALA A 691 14.23 14.96 10.92
CA ALA A 691 15.10 14.38 11.95
C ALA A 691 16.58 14.70 11.73
N ALA A 692 17.04 14.71 10.48
CA ALA A 692 18.39 15.17 10.12
C ALA A 692 18.55 16.68 10.33
N PHE A 693 17.57 17.47 9.89
CA PHE A 693 17.59 18.93 9.98
C PHE A 693 17.63 19.41 11.43
N ASP A 694 16.93 18.75 12.35
CA ASP A 694 16.95 19.07 13.78
C ASP A 694 18.37 18.94 14.38
N VAL A 695 19.13 17.93 13.97
CA VAL A 695 20.53 17.75 14.37
C VAL A 695 21.41 18.87 13.81
N ILE A 696 21.21 19.19 12.53
CA ILE A 696 21.96 20.26 11.84
C ILE A 696 21.65 21.63 12.48
N ARG A 697 20.38 21.91 12.79
CA ARG A 697 19.92 23.13 13.44
C ARG A 697 20.49 23.28 14.85
N SER A 698 20.51 22.19 15.63
CA SER A 698 21.13 22.18 16.96
C SER A 698 22.62 22.53 16.87
N SER A 699 23.32 22.09 15.82
CA SER A 699 24.72 22.46 15.56
C SER A 699 24.88 23.93 15.15
N LEU A 700 24.00 24.46 14.30
CA LEU A 700 23.98 25.87 13.88
C LEU A 700 23.75 26.83 15.07
N GLN A 701 22.82 26.49 15.95
CA GLN A 701 22.55 27.24 17.18
C GLN A 701 23.76 27.23 18.12
N ALA A 702 24.44 26.09 18.26
CA ALA A 702 25.69 26.01 19.03
C ALA A 702 26.83 26.85 18.44
N GLN A 703 26.80 27.14 17.13
CA GLN A 703 27.76 28.01 16.43
C GLN A 703 27.36 29.50 16.41
N GLY A 704 26.28 29.90 17.09
CA GLY A 704 25.86 31.29 17.21
C GLY A 704 25.28 31.91 15.92
N LYS A 705 24.96 31.08 14.92
CA LYS A 705 24.22 31.51 13.72
C LYS A 705 22.72 31.27 13.95
N GLY A 706 21.97 32.34 14.18
CA GLY A 706 20.52 32.30 14.38
C GLY A 706 19.74 31.86 13.14
N ASP A 707 18.52 31.35 13.38
CA ASP A 707 17.53 30.87 12.39
C ASP A 707 17.54 31.70 11.09
N THR A 708 18.01 31.10 10.00
CA THR A 708 17.84 31.66 8.64
C THR A 708 16.67 30.93 7.98
N LYS A 709 15.45 31.35 8.32
CA LYS A 709 14.23 30.90 7.63
C LYS A 709 14.19 31.56 6.24
N LYS A 710 13.93 30.78 5.18
CA LYS A 710 13.89 31.30 3.79
C LYS A 710 12.78 32.34 3.57
N GLY A 711 11.67 32.21 4.29
CA GLY A 711 10.53 33.12 4.24
C GLY A 711 9.27 32.51 4.85
N THR A 712 8.26 33.34 5.12
CA THR A 712 7.00 32.92 5.76
C THR A 712 5.90 32.69 4.73
N ILE A 713 5.23 31.54 4.81
CA ILE A 713 4.14 31.10 3.93
C ILE A 713 2.91 30.82 4.78
N VAL A 714 1.73 31.33 4.38
CA VAL A 714 0.45 30.98 5.02
C VAL A 714 -0.21 29.87 4.23
N LEU A 715 -0.71 28.82 4.89
CA LEU A 715 -1.48 27.75 4.26
C LEU A 715 -2.87 27.62 4.90
N ALA A 716 -3.89 27.40 4.08
CA ALA A 716 -5.26 27.17 4.55
C ALA A 716 -6.03 26.23 3.61
N THR A 717 -6.85 25.36 4.18
CA THR A 717 -7.92 24.70 3.43
C THR A 717 -9.14 25.61 3.50
N VAL A 718 -9.74 25.89 2.34
CA VAL A 718 -10.76 26.93 2.21
C VAL A 718 -12.04 26.61 2.98
N LEU A 719 -12.79 27.65 3.35
CA LEU A 719 -14.08 27.55 3.99
C LEU A 719 -14.99 26.50 3.31
N GLY A 720 -15.64 25.69 4.15
CA GLY A 720 -16.50 24.59 3.79
C GLY A 720 -15.78 23.29 3.42
N ASP A 721 -14.44 23.30 3.31
CA ASP A 721 -13.66 22.11 3.00
C ASP A 721 -12.91 21.59 4.22
N ILE A 722 -13.20 20.35 4.58
CA ILE A 722 -12.62 19.66 5.72
C ILE A 722 -11.43 18.78 5.33
N HIS A 723 -11.12 18.68 4.03
CA HIS A 723 -10.03 17.84 3.55
C HIS A 723 -8.74 18.65 3.54
N ASP A 724 -7.81 18.30 4.42
CA ASP A 724 -6.56 19.01 4.61
C ASP A 724 -5.32 18.15 4.34
N ILE A 725 -5.50 16.91 3.89
CA ILE A 725 -4.40 16.00 3.55
C ILE A 725 -3.42 16.67 2.59
N GLY A 726 -3.91 17.22 1.47
CA GLY A 726 -3.07 17.92 0.48
C GLY A 726 -2.30 19.11 1.07
N LYS A 727 -2.96 19.94 1.89
CA LYS A 727 -2.34 21.06 2.60
C LYS A 727 -1.26 20.58 3.56
N ASN A 728 -1.54 19.54 4.34
CA ASN A 728 -0.60 19.01 5.33
C ASN A 728 0.64 18.44 4.67
N ILE A 729 0.49 17.78 3.51
CA ILE A 729 1.63 17.33 2.70
C ILE A 729 2.47 18.54 2.25
N VAL A 730 1.84 19.57 1.69
CA VAL A 730 2.54 20.79 1.25
C VAL A 730 3.24 21.49 2.41
N LYS A 731 2.61 21.57 3.58
CA LYS A 731 3.20 22.11 4.81
C LYS A 731 4.48 21.36 5.17
N VAL A 732 4.39 20.05 5.32
CA VAL A 732 5.52 19.20 5.71
C VAL A 732 6.68 19.36 4.72
N LEU A 733 6.39 19.42 3.42
CA LEU A 733 7.44 19.64 2.42
C LEU A 733 8.04 21.05 2.51
N LEU A 734 7.23 22.11 2.57
CA LEU A 734 7.73 23.49 2.68
C LEU A 734 8.58 23.70 3.93
N GLU A 735 8.15 23.18 5.08
CA GLU A 735 8.93 23.23 6.33
C GLU A 735 10.30 22.55 6.15
N ASN A 736 10.34 21.41 5.45
CA ASN A 736 11.58 20.69 5.15
C ASN A 736 12.51 21.39 4.15
N TYR A 737 11.98 22.23 3.26
CA TYR A 737 12.77 23.10 2.39
C TYR A 737 13.21 24.42 3.07
N GLY A 738 12.94 24.56 4.37
CA GLY A 738 13.42 25.68 5.20
C GLY A 738 12.50 26.91 5.24
N TYR A 739 11.24 26.76 4.81
CA TYR A 739 10.23 27.81 4.92
C TYR A 739 9.53 27.78 6.29
N GLU A 740 9.08 28.95 6.76
CA GLU A 740 8.19 29.02 7.91
C GLU A 740 6.73 28.93 7.45
N VAL A 741 6.02 27.89 7.87
CA VAL A 741 4.63 27.69 7.46
C VAL A 741 3.67 28.04 8.60
N ILE A 742 2.80 29.02 8.36
CA ILE A 742 1.66 29.34 9.23
C ILE A 742 0.45 28.58 8.70
N ASP A 743 0.16 27.45 9.34
CA ASP A 743 -0.97 26.60 9.00
C ASP A 743 -2.23 27.04 9.75
N LEU A 744 -3.24 27.48 9.00
CA LEU A 744 -4.53 27.92 9.55
C LEU A 744 -5.52 26.77 9.72
N GLY A 745 -5.16 25.56 9.30
CA GLY A 745 -6.03 24.39 9.37
C GLY A 745 -7.05 24.32 8.25
N ARG A 746 -8.21 23.73 8.57
CA ARG A 746 -9.31 23.45 7.65
C ARG A 746 -10.54 24.27 7.95
N ASP A 747 -11.45 24.34 6.98
CA ASP A 747 -12.67 25.15 7.06
C ASP A 747 -12.38 26.62 7.44
N VAL A 748 -11.40 27.24 6.76
CA VAL A 748 -10.89 28.55 7.16
C VAL A 748 -11.63 29.68 6.45
N ASP A 749 -12.22 30.59 7.23
CA ASP A 749 -12.87 31.80 6.72
C ASP A 749 -11.87 32.71 5.97
N PRO A 750 -12.25 33.28 4.81
CA PRO A 750 -11.38 34.18 4.03
C PRO A 750 -10.76 35.33 4.84
N GLN A 751 -11.47 35.88 5.84
CA GLN A 751 -10.95 36.96 6.66
C GLN A 751 -9.81 36.50 7.56
N VAL A 752 -9.90 35.29 8.11
CA VAL A 752 -8.84 34.70 8.94
C VAL A 752 -7.55 34.54 8.13
N VAL A 753 -7.68 34.13 6.86
CA VAL A 753 -6.53 34.04 5.93
C VAL A 753 -5.89 35.41 5.71
N VAL A 754 -6.69 36.44 5.41
CA VAL A 754 -6.21 37.82 5.20
C VAL A 754 -5.52 38.35 6.45
N ASP A 755 -6.12 38.17 7.62
CA ASP A 755 -5.58 38.65 8.90
C ASP A 755 -4.26 37.96 9.25
N ALA A 756 -4.13 36.65 8.97
CA ALA A 756 -2.88 35.94 9.12
C ALA A 756 -1.79 36.44 8.16
N VAL A 757 -2.11 36.64 6.88
CA VAL A 757 -1.17 37.19 5.89
C VAL A 757 -0.70 38.58 6.28
N LYS A 758 -1.59 39.45 6.81
CA LYS A 758 -1.22 40.77 7.35
C LYS A 758 -0.33 40.67 8.58
N LYS A 759 -0.73 39.85 9.55
CA LYS A 759 -0.02 39.69 10.82
C LYS A 759 1.40 39.20 10.62
N HIS A 760 1.61 38.26 9.69
CA HIS A 760 2.90 37.64 9.43
C HIS A 760 3.63 38.27 8.23
N HIS A 761 3.02 39.24 7.55
CA HIS A 761 3.52 39.86 6.32
C HIS A 761 4.01 38.83 5.29
N ALA A 762 3.25 37.73 5.13
CA ALA A 762 3.65 36.58 4.33
C ALA A 762 3.66 36.91 2.82
N PRO A 763 4.78 36.71 2.09
CA PRO A 763 4.84 36.96 0.64
C PRO A 763 4.07 35.93 -0.21
N LEU A 764 3.76 34.76 0.36
CA LEU A 764 3.07 33.68 -0.33
C LEU A 764 1.96 33.09 0.55
N CYS A 765 0.80 32.86 -0.05
CA CYS A 765 -0.34 32.17 0.54
C CYS A 765 -0.73 30.97 -0.33
N GLY A 766 -0.89 29.80 0.28
CA GLY A 766 -1.37 28.59 -0.37
C GLY A 766 -2.78 28.22 0.07
N LEU A 767 -3.68 27.99 -0.90
CA LEU A 767 -5.05 27.56 -0.65
C LEU A 767 -5.29 26.13 -1.16
N SER A 768 -5.97 25.31 -0.36
CA SER A 768 -6.31 23.93 -0.71
C SER A 768 -7.84 23.67 -0.71
N ALA A 769 -8.31 22.85 -1.64
CA ALA A 769 -9.68 22.33 -1.69
C ALA A 769 -9.70 20.93 -2.33
N LEU A 770 -10.51 20.01 -1.80
CA LEU A 770 -10.74 18.69 -2.37
C LEU A 770 -12.19 18.51 -2.84
N MET A 771 -13.15 19.15 -2.16
CA MET A 771 -14.54 19.05 -2.56
C MET A 771 -14.82 20.05 -3.67
N THR A 772 -15.46 19.61 -4.76
CA THR A 772 -15.82 20.52 -5.84
C THR A 772 -16.68 21.70 -5.36
N THR A 773 -17.44 21.48 -4.29
CA THR A 773 -18.43 22.37 -3.69
C THR A 773 -17.82 23.56 -2.97
N THR A 774 -16.55 23.48 -2.59
CA THR A 774 -15.83 24.45 -1.74
C THR A 774 -14.85 25.29 -2.55
N VAL A 775 -14.49 24.84 -3.75
CA VAL A 775 -13.59 25.49 -4.72
C VAL A 775 -13.99 26.95 -5.00
N VAL A 776 -15.27 27.28 -4.86
CA VAL A 776 -15.84 28.62 -5.04
C VAL A 776 -15.41 29.61 -3.95
N ASN A 777 -15.05 29.10 -2.77
CA ASN A 777 -14.55 29.91 -1.67
C ASN A 777 -13.08 30.31 -1.86
N MET A 778 -12.32 29.61 -2.73
CA MET A 778 -10.97 30.06 -3.12
C MET A 778 -10.99 31.44 -3.78
N GLU A 779 -11.92 31.65 -4.72
CA GLU A 779 -12.06 32.93 -5.43
C GLU A 779 -12.35 34.08 -4.45
N LYS A 780 -13.21 33.84 -3.45
CA LYS A 780 -13.53 34.82 -2.41
C LYS A 780 -12.30 35.20 -1.59
N THR A 781 -11.46 34.23 -1.24
CA THR A 781 -10.21 34.46 -0.49
C THR A 781 -9.19 35.21 -1.33
N ILE A 782 -8.97 34.81 -2.59
CA ILE A 782 -8.03 35.47 -3.52
C ILE A 782 -8.44 36.92 -3.74
N THR A 783 -9.72 37.18 -4.03
CA THR A 783 -10.23 38.54 -4.26
C THR A 783 -9.97 39.47 -3.07
N ARG A 784 -10.11 38.95 -1.84
CA ARG A 784 -9.81 39.72 -0.62
C ARG A 784 -8.32 39.94 -0.42
N LEU A 785 -7.50 38.91 -0.61
CA LEU A 785 -6.04 39.01 -0.52
C LEU A 785 -5.48 40.02 -1.53
N GLN A 786 -5.98 40.04 -2.76
CA GLN A 786 -5.57 41.03 -3.77
C GLN A 786 -5.92 42.47 -3.37
N LYS A 787 -7.05 42.67 -2.70
CA LYS A 787 -7.50 44.00 -2.25
C LYS A 787 -6.75 44.49 -1.02
N GLU A 788 -6.46 43.61 -0.07
CA GLU A 788 -5.97 43.99 1.26
C GLU A 788 -4.49 43.67 1.50
N CYS A 789 -3.93 42.72 0.74
CA CYS A 789 -2.57 42.21 0.84
C CYS A 789 -1.91 42.07 -0.55
N PRO A 790 -1.79 43.15 -1.37
CA PRO A 790 -1.36 43.06 -2.77
C PRO A 790 0.09 42.58 -2.96
N TRP A 791 0.90 42.54 -1.89
CA TRP A 791 2.25 41.99 -1.92
C TRP A 791 2.28 40.45 -1.83
N CYS A 792 1.18 39.83 -1.41
CA CYS A 792 1.08 38.39 -1.21
C CYS A 792 0.68 37.70 -2.52
N LYS A 793 1.52 36.80 -2.99
CA LYS A 793 1.21 35.90 -4.11
C LYS A 793 0.35 34.74 -3.64
N VAL A 794 -0.59 34.30 -4.46
CA VAL A 794 -1.49 33.18 -4.12
C VAL A 794 -1.26 31.99 -5.03
N MET A 795 -0.88 30.87 -4.43
CA MET A 795 -0.89 29.56 -5.09
C MET A 795 -2.10 28.74 -4.66
N ILE A 796 -2.66 27.94 -5.57
CA ILE A 796 -3.79 27.04 -5.26
C ILE A 796 -3.47 25.60 -5.65
N GLY A 797 -4.08 24.64 -4.93
CA GLY A 797 -3.96 23.21 -5.22
C GLY A 797 -5.17 22.42 -4.72
N GLY A 798 -5.36 21.20 -5.23
CA GLY A 798 -6.54 20.41 -4.91
C GLY A 798 -6.90 19.36 -5.96
N ALA A 799 -7.46 18.22 -5.55
CA ALA A 799 -7.78 17.10 -6.46
C ALA A 799 -8.79 17.47 -7.57
N VAL A 800 -9.61 18.48 -7.30
CA VAL A 800 -10.67 18.97 -8.19
C VAL A 800 -10.27 20.22 -8.98
N LEU A 801 -9.03 20.70 -8.84
CA LEU A 801 -8.56 21.91 -9.50
C LEU A 801 -7.84 21.63 -10.82
N THR A 802 -7.83 22.63 -11.69
CA THR A 802 -7.13 22.63 -12.98
C THR A 802 -6.41 23.96 -13.19
N GLN A 803 -5.43 23.99 -14.10
CA GLN A 803 -4.76 25.22 -14.50
C GLN A 803 -5.76 26.25 -15.01
N GLU A 804 -6.70 25.81 -15.86
CA GLU A 804 -7.76 26.67 -16.41
C GLU A 804 -8.59 27.33 -15.32
N TYR A 805 -8.89 26.61 -14.23
CA TYR A 805 -9.62 27.17 -13.11
C TYR A 805 -8.80 28.20 -12.33
N ALA A 806 -7.51 27.94 -12.10
CA ALA A 806 -6.62 28.86 -11.41
C ALA A 806 -6.50 30.21 -12.16
N ASP A 807 -6.38 30.15 -13.49
CA ASP A 807 -6.32 31.32 -14.34
C ASP A 807 -7.62 32.14 -14.26
N LYS A 808 -8.77 31.45 -14.22
CA LYS A 808 -10.10 32.07 -14.13
C LYS A 808 -10.31 32.85 -12.83
N ILE A 809 -9.83 32.34 -11.71
CA ILE A 809 -9.96 33.00 -10.39
C ILE A 809 -8.79 33.95 -10.06
N HIS A 810 -7.90 34.19 -11.04
CA HIS A 810 -6.74 35.05 -10.91
C HIS A 810 -5.77 34.63 -9.80
N ALA A 811 -5.58 33.32 -9.60
CA ALA A 811 -4.47 32.82 -8.77
C ALA A 811 -3.13 33.08 -9.49
N ASP A 812 -2.07 33.36 -8.73
CA ASP A 812 -0.74 33.59 -9.32
C ASP A 812 -0.08 32.28 -9.77
N ASN A 813 -0.48 31.13 -9.22
CA ASN A 813 0.00 29.82 -9.65
C ASN A 813 -0.96 28.68 -9.29
N TYR A 814 -1.02 27.67 -10.17
CA TYR A 814 -1.62 26.38 -9.87
C TYR A 814 -0.53 25.35 -9.58
N SER A 815 -0.61 24.71 -8.42
CA SER A 815 0.26 23.61 -8.05
C SER A 815 -0.51 22.30 -8.21
N LYS A 816 -0.20 21.57 -9.29
CA LYS A 816 -0.80 20.26 -9.57
C LYS A 816 -0.51 19.23 -8.49
N ASP A 817 0.67 19.31 -7.89
CA ASP A 817 1.14 18.42 -6.82
C ASP A 817 1.92 19.21 -5.77
N ALA A 818 2.25 18.55 -4.65
CA ALA A 818 2.88 19.21 -3.52
C ALA A 818 4.30 19.72 -3.82
N MET A 819 5.04 19.04 -4.70
CA MET A 819 6.36 19.48 -5.15
C MET A 819 6.29 20.69 -6.10
N GLY A 820 5.22 20.79 -6.90
CA GLY A 820 4.89 21.99 -7.66
C GLY A 820 4.74 23.22 -6.77
N ALA A 821 4.13 23.06 -5.59
CA ALA A 821 4.02 24.15 -4.61
C ALA A 821 5.39 24.56 -4.05
N VAL A 822 6.26 23.59 -3.74
CA VAL A 822 7.64 23.87 -3.27
C VAL A 822 8.45 24.60 -4.34
N ARG A 823 8.41 24.15 -5.61
CA ARG A 823 9.09 24.84 -6.72
C ARG A 823 8.60 26.26 -6.90
N TYR A 824 7.28 26.47 -6.83
CA TYR A 824 6.74 27.82 -6.94
C TYR A 824 7.20 28.70 -5.78
N ALA A 825 7.20 28.20 -4.55
CA ALA A 825 7.75 28.90 -3.40
C ALA A 825 9.22 29.30 -3.63
N ALA A 826 10.05 28.41 -4.18
CA ALA A 826 11.43 28.73 -4.53
C ALA A 826 11.52 29.94 -5.47
N THR A 827 10.65 30.07 -6.48
CA THR A 827 10.66 31.24 -7.40
C THR A 827 10.30 32.58 -6.74
N ILE A 828 9.71 32.56 -5.54
CA ILE A 828 9.31 33.76 -4.80
C ILE A 828 10.39 34.19 -3.79
N PHE A 829 11.13 33.22 -3.23
CA PHE A 829 12.05 33.45 -2.10
C PHE A 829 13.53 33.29 -2.44
N ASP A 830 13.88 32.54 -3.51
CA ASP A 830 15.24 32.36 -4.04
C ASP A 830 15.46 33.29 -5.26
#